data_AF-A0A510JSP3-F1
#
_entry.id   AF-A0A510JSP3-F1
#
_cell.length_a   1.000
_cell.length_b   1.000
_cell.length_c   1.000
_cell.angle_alpha   90.00
_cell.angle_beta   90.00
_cell.angle_gamma   90.00
#
_symmetry.space_group_name_H-M   'P 1'
#
loop_
_entity.id
_entity.type
_entity.pdbx_description
1 polymer ?
#
loop_
_entity_poly.entity_id
_entity_poly.type
_entity_poly.pdbx_seq_one_letter_code
_entity_poly.pdbx_strand_id
1 'polypeptide(L)'
;MRKDEAKFITEFLSEAGTKAENSDYFGYVLLDNYGIWAVADGFDEEEGAKAAARIAVESVIEYFMLRPRFNYDVIKEMMDYANLKVKEKQEEAKKYSLMHTSLLIVVSNYNSILYGNIGNTRFYHIRGGYIVSQSKDDTIAQLLVDEEALNISDMRFHRQRNDLLQAIGDFGKIKPNIIKSPVELMENDIFCLATVGFWENIDEHDMENDLSRFEDKKQWLNSLEKRILASLRDNIENYTITQVEVQAVASSEPMVKDRSKLIKKIILVVMIVVVIILFIIIWNVKRRNSILQAATQYEKLADEEILKKNFSNSIDNLKLEAGEYEKLKPKSKGIIGFLTNAEKKRNDADKKISEIKKKIEETEKIKEAFSNINEGNELFNNGNYDEANVKYQQAKYNLNDNSYKRDELNTEEILTTLDSRINSAVKLKEAKALEMAGDNAVNEGSYNLAKVSYKNAEDMYLANGRADYVSQIEKKIEEIADKEKTAYNGAMLAENKGDSLAQSNINSSKEAYYQARQMYQTLGDTVKAGEIDNKIQEVNSQQNADLQTANNLVQEGLSQITANNPAQAIGILTQAKNIYQKMKDTNNVNTVGKYISQAREFIKFESQNAEKLKEKELQYSEKLKSQEIEYSEKLRQQEIQLQQQLQVKEAEIKAQQEQMERERQKREEISRKMENASNLERQADQLAIDEKYEESISKYEETKKLLEEVNVDGNFGNQAGKIEDLNKKIEKSEGYLLKKKGEEDLKNKKWKDAMEKLTQAKEKLEKAGIKQNELEKIGKELKRAVKKVNRKWWQFWKIF
;
A
#
# COMPACT_ATOMS: atom_id res chain seq x y z
N MET A 1 -33.25 -80.49 5.67
CA MET A 1 -32.77 -79.41 6.57
C MET A 1 -31.25 -79.51 6.65
N ARG A 2 -30.51 -78.45 6.99
CA ARG A 2 -29.02 -78.54 6.99
C ARG A 2 -28.52 -79.59 7.99
N LYS A 3 -29.26 -79.81 9.07
CA LYS A 3 -29.06 -80.90 10.04
C LYS A 3 -29.16 -82.30 9.42
N ASP A 4 -29.92 -82.49 8.35
CA ASP A 4 -30.05 -83.80 7.67
C ASP A 4 -28.86 -84.07 6.73
N GLU A 5 -28.20 -83.01 6.24
CA GLU A 5 -26.99 -83.09 5.41
C GLU A 5 -25.72 -83.29 6.25
N ALA A 6 -25.77 -82.94 7.54
CA ALA A 6 -24.65 -82.95 8.44
C ALA A 6 -24.80 -84.01 9.54
N LYS A 7 -23.68 -84.53 10.04
CA LYS A 7 -23.68 -85.50 11.13
C LYS A 7 -22.66 -85.11 12.19
N PHE A 8 -23.18 -84.62 13.32
CA PHE A 8 -22.39 -84.12 14.45
C PHE A 8 -22.66 -85.05 15.64
N ILE A 9 -21.61 -85.65 16.20
CA ILE A 9 -21.71 -86.53 17.36
C ILE A 9 -21.08 -85.81 18.56
N THR A 10 -21.86 -85.60 19.60
CA THR A 10 -21.42 -84.92 20.82
C THR A 10 -21.25 -85.92 21.94
N GLU A 11 -20.05 -85.99 22.50
CA GLU A 11 -19.78 -86.70 23.75
C GLU A 11 -19.20 -85.70 24.76
N PHE A 12 -19.44 -85.92 26.04
CA PHE A 12 -18.89 -85.07 27.08
C PHE A 12 -18.57 -85.87 28.34
N LEU A 13 -17.69 -85.28 29.15
CA LEU A 13 -17.33 -85.71 30.49
C LEU A 13 -17.44 -84.48 31.39
N SER A 14 -18.09 -84.62 32.55
CA SER A 14 -18.27 -83.53 33.51
C SER A 14 -18.34 -84.08 34.92
N GLU A 15 -17.33 -83.77 35.74
CA GLU A 15 -17.16 -84.37 37.06
C GLU A 15 -16.78 -83.32 38.10
N ALA A 16 -17.15 -83.59 39.36
CA ALA A 16 -16.88 -82.68 40.48
C ALA A 16 -15.38 -82.62 40.88
N GLY A 17 -14.55 -83.55 40.40
CA GLY A 17 -13.16 -83.66 40.84
C GLY A 17 -13.07 -84.00 42.33
N THR A 18 -12.25 -83.28 43.08
CA THR A 18 -12.16 -83.44 44.55
C THR A 18 -13.13 -82.53 45.31
N LYS A 19 -13.99 -81.78 44.63
CA LYS A 19 -15.00 -80.89 45.24
C LYS A 19 -16.27 -81.65 45.64
N ALA A 20 -17.05 -81.06 46.55
CA ALA A 20 -18.31 -81.65 47.02
C ALA A 20 -19.41 -81.65 45.94
N GLU A 21 -19.45 -80.61 45.11
CA GLU A 21 -20.39 -80.48 44.00
C GLU A 21 -19.68 -80.08 42.70
N ASN A 22 -20.31 -80.41 41.58
CA ASN A 22 -19.90 -79.94 40.25
C ASN A 22 -20.60 -78.60 39.93
N SER A 23 -19.82 -77.55 39.82
CA SER A 23 -20.26 -76.19 39.47
C SER A 23 -20.09 -75.86 37.99
N ASP A 24 -19.60 -76.79 37.18
CA ASP A 24 -19.64 -76.68 35.73
C ASP A 24 -21.03 -76.98 35.20
N TYR A 25 -21.36 -76.43 34.03
CA TYR A 25 -22.58 -76.79 33.33
C TYR A 25 -22.35 -76.84 31.81
N PHE A 26 -22.85 -77.89 31.18
CA PHE A 26 -22.80 -78.06 29.72
C PHE A 26 -24.20 -78.26 29.15
N GLY A 27 -24.47 -77.62 28.01
CA GLY A 27 -25.72 -77.79 27.29
C GLY A 27 -25.56 -77.56 25.80
N TYR A 28 -26.39 -78.21 25.00
CA TYR A 28 -26.41 -78.03 23.55
C TYR A 28 -27.81 -78.26 22.97
N VAL A 29 -28.07 -77.66 21.80
CA VAL A 29 -29.28 -77.94 21.01
C VAL A 29 -28.95 -77.93 19.52
N LEU A 30 -29.53 -78.88 18.80
CA LEU A 30 -29.39 -79.04 17.34
C LEU A 30 -30.72 -78.75 16.66
N LEU A 31 -30.84 -77.54 16.08
CA LEU A 31 -31.99 -77.08 15.32
C LEU A 31 -31.84 -77.45 13.82
N ASP A 32 -32.89 -77.26 13.03
CA ASP A 32 -32.91 -77.66 11.62
C ASP A 32 -31.76 -77.10 10.77
N ASN A 33 -31.38 -75.84 11.02
CA ASN A 33 -30.37 -75.14 10.23
C ASN A 33 -29.12 -74.72 11.01
N TYR A 34 -29.16 -74.84 12.34
CA TYR A 34 -28.06 -74.41 13.20
C TYR A 34 -27.93 -75.29 14.45
N GLY A 35 -26.72 -75.38 15.00
CA GLY A 35 -26.45 -76.00 16.30
C GLY A 35 -25.80 -74.99 17.25
N ILE A 36 -26.01 -75.16 18.56
CA ILE A 36 -25.30 -74.42 19.60
C ILE A 36 -24.84 -75.38 20.69
N TRP A 37 -23.62 -75.16 21.17
CA TRP A 37 -23.02 -75.81 22.33
C TRP A 37 -22.53 -74.71 23.27
N ALA A 38 -22.75 -74.87 24.57
CA ALA A 38 -22.26 -73.95 25.57
C ALA A 38 -21.76 -74.71 26.79
N VAL A 39 -20.60 -74.30 27.30
CA VAL A 39 -20.04 -74.78 28.57
C VAL A 39 -19.75 -73.58 29.46
N ALA A 40 -20.00 -73.74 30.75
CA ALA A 40 -19.73 -72.74 31.76
C ALA A 40 -19.04 -73.35 32.98
N ASP A 41 -18.21 -72.55 33.64
CA ASP A 41 -17.47 -72.87 34.87
C ASP A 41 -17.82 -71.80 35.90
N GLY A 42 -18.45 -72.19 37.00
CA GLY A 42 -19.04 -71.31 37.99
C GLY A 42 -18.10 -70.94 39.14
N PHE A 43 -18.13 -69.68 39.57
CA PHE A 43 -17.34 -69.13 40.67
C PHE A 43 -18.24 -68.46 41.71
N ASP A 44 -18.32 -69.03 42.92
CA ASP A 44 -18.90 -68.46 44.15
C ASP A 44 -18.70 -69.44 45.34
N GLU A 45 -19.26 -69.16 46.51
CA GLU A 45 -19.60 -70.19 47.51
C GLU A 45 -20.61 -71.20 46.91
N GLU A 46 -20.40 -72.51 47.15
CA GLU A 46 -20.93 -73.67 46.38
C GLU A 46 -22.27 -73.48 45.63
N GLU A 47 -23.35 -73.09 46.31
CA GLU A 47 -24.68 -72.99 45.70
C GLU A 47 -24.78 -71.90 44.61
N GLY A 48 -23.99 -70.81 44.73
CA GLY A 48 -23.97 -69.70 43.77
C GLY A 48 -23.23 -70.04 42.48
N ALA A 49 -22.10 -70.75 42.58
CA ALA A 49 -21.26 -71.14 41.45
C ALA A 49 -22.04 -71.98 40.42
N LYS A 50 -22.66 -73.05 40.91
CA LYS A 50 -23.52 -73.94 40.11
C LYS A 50 -24.73 -73.22 39.52
N ALA A 51 -25.32 -72.28 40.26
CA ALA A 51 -26.44 -71.48 39.78
C ALA A 51 -26.02 -70.57 38.62
N ALA A 52 -24.88 -69.89 38.72
CA ALA A 52 -24.36 -69.00 37.68
C ALA A 52 -24.10 -69.76 36.37
N ALA A 53 -23.37 -70.88 36.43
CA ALA A 53 -23.05 -71.69 35.25
C ALA A 53 -24.32 -72.21 34.55
N ARG A 54 -25.26 -72.76 35.32
CA ARG A 54 -26.54 -73.25 34.79
C ARG A 54 -27.35 -72.14 34.13
N ILE A 55 -27.52 -71.00 34.81
CA ILE A 55 -28.32 -69.88 34.29
C ILE A 55 -27.68 -69.33 33.01
N ALA A 56 -26.35 -69.19 32.96
CA ALA A 56 -25.67 -68.69 31.79
C ALA A 56 -25.92 -69.59 30.56
N VAL A 57 -25.71 -70.91 30.69
CA VAL A 57 -25.91 -71.87 29.60
C VAL A 57 -27.38 -71.96 29.17
N GLU A 58 -28.32 -72.03 30.12
CA GLU A 58 -29.75 -72.06 29.81
C GLU A 58 -30.19 -70.79 29.06
N SER A 59 -29.70 -69.62 29.50
CA SER A 59 -30.05 -68.33 28.89
C SER A 59 -29.57 -68.21 27.44
N VAL A 60 -28.36 -68.69 27.14
CA VAL A 60 -27.85 -68.63 25.75
C VAL A 60 -28.60 -69.61 24.84
N ILE A 61 -28.94 -70.80 25.34
CA ILE A 61 -29.74 -71.77 24.60
C ILE A 61 -31.15 -71.22 24.35
N GLU A 62 -31.79 -70.63 25.37
CA GLU A 62 -33.10 -69.97 25.24
C GLU A 62 -33.07 -68.87 24.17
N TYR A 63 -32.11 -67.94 24.26
CA TYR A 63 -31.99 -66.84 23.31
C TYR A 63 -31.77 -67.35 21.89
N PHE A 64 -30.93 -68.39 21.74
CA PHE A 64 -30.63 -69.00 20.46
C PHE A 64 -31.86 -69.66 19.82
N MET A 65 -32.64 -70.41 20.61
CA MET A 65 -33.85 -71.07 20.12
C MET A 65 -34.90 -70.06 19.62
N LEU A 66 -34.99 -68.88 20.24
CA LEU A 66 -35.89 -67.81 19.83
C LEU A 66 -35.39 -67.06 18.59
N ARG A 67 -34.07 -66.94 18.40
CA ARG A 67 -33.44 -66.14 17.33
C ARG A 67 -32.24 -66.84 16.70
N PRO A 68 -32.43 -68.02 16.07
CA PRO A 68 -31.33 -68.79 15.52
C PRO A 68 -30.70 -68.04 14.34
N ARG A 69 -29.44 -67.63 14.50
CA ARG A 69 -28.64 -66.92 13.49
C ARG A 69 -27.20 -67.39 13.55
N PHE A 70 -26.45 -67.13 12.49
CA PHE A 70 -25.01 -67.42 12.40
C PHE A 70 -24.25 -66.16 11.99
N ASN A 71 -23.84 -65.34 12.96
CA ASN A 71 -22.99 -64.17 12.78
C ASN A 71 -22.39 -63.72 14.13
N TYR A 72 -21.45 -62.77 14.08
CA TYR A 72 -20.82 -62.21 15.28
C TYR A 72 -21.83 -61.62 16.28
N ASP A 73 -22.83 -60.88 15.77
CA ASP A 73 -23.75 -60.10 16.61
C ASP A 73 -24.61 -61.01 17.50
N VAL A 74 -25.07 -62.16 16.99
CA VAL A 74 -25.90 -63.08 17.80
C VAL A 74 -25.13 -63.70 18.97
N ILE A 75 -23.83 -64.02 18.82
CA ILE A 75 -23.02 -64.53 19.94
C ILE A 75 -22.88 -63.46 21.02
N LYS A 76 -22.61 -62.21 20.61
CA LYS A 76 -22.52 -61.08 21.53
C LYS A 76 -23.85 -60.84 22.25
N GLU A 77 -24.96 -60.85 21.53
CA GLU A 77 -26.30 -60.68 22.09
C GLU A 77 -26.64 -61.80 23.10
N MET A 78 -26.30 -63.06 22.80
CA MET A 78 -26.50 -64.18 23.72
C MET A 78 -25.69 -64.03 25.01
N MET A 79 -24.42 -63.63 24.91
CA MET A 79 -23.58 -63.41 26.09
C MET A 79 -24.04 -62.21 26.91
N ASP A 80 -24.45 -61.11 26.25
CA ASP A 80 -25.04 -59.95 26.93
C ASP A 80 -26.34 -60.35 27.66
N TYR A 81 -27.16 -61.22 27.06
CA TYR A 81 -28.39 -61.76 27.67
C TYR A 81 -28.09 -62.68 28.86
N ALA A 82 -27.13 -63.60 28.73
CA ALA A 82 -26.69 -64.44 29.85
C ALA A 82 -26.17 -63.62 31.03
N ASN A 83 -25.38 -62.57 30.76
CA ASN A 83 -24.91 -61.64 31.79
C ASN A 83 -26.05 -60.91 32.49
N LEU A 84 -27.08 -60.50 31.75
CA LEU A 84 -28.28 -59.92 32.34
C LEU A 84 -28.99 -60.93 33.25
N LYS A 85 -29.18 -62.18 32.82
CA LYS A 85 -29.87 -63.21 33.61
C LYS A 85 -29.12 -63.64 34.87
N VAL A 86 -27.81 -63.76 34.80
CA VAL A 86 -26.98 -64.03 35.99
C VAL A 86 -27.07 -62.85 36.97
N LYS A 87 -27.05 -61.60 36.49
CA LYS A 87 -27.22 -60.41 37.36
C LYS A 87 -28.60 -60.31 38.00
N GLU A 88 -29.66 -60.55 37.24
CA GLU A 88 -31.02 -60.61 37.80
C GLU A 88 -31.07 -61.58 38.99
N LYS A 89 -30.39 -62.73 38.88
CA LYS A 89 -30.29 -63.70 39.97
C LYS A 89 -29.39 -63.26 41.12
N GLN A 90 -28.28 -62.55 40.86
CA GLN A 90 -27.42 -61.95 41.91
C GLN A 90 -28.21 -60.97 42.80
N GLU A 91 -29.21 -60.28 42.24
CA GLU A 91 -30.05 -59.32 42.95
C GLU A 91 -31.16 -59.97 43.81
N GLU A 92 -31.51 -61.24 43.57
CA GLU A 92 -32.60 -61.92 44.30
C GLU A 92 -32.28 -62.21 45.77
N ALA A 93 -31.03 -62.56 46.09
CA ALA A 93 -30.63 -62.91 47.45
C ALA A 93 -29.13 -62.69 47.68
N LYS A 94 -28.76 -62.27 48.91
CA LYS A 94 -27.36 -62.04 49.30
C LYS A 94 -26.44 -63.24 49.02
N LYS A 95 -26.96 -64.46 49.12
CA LYS A 95 -26.19 -65.70 48.89
C LYS A 95 -25.76 -65.92 47.42
N TYR A 96 -26.30 -65.15 46.48
CA TYR A 96 -25.93 -65.20 45.05
C TYR A 96 -25.19 -63.95 44.60
N SER A 97 -24.94 -62.98 45.49
CA SER A 97 -24.48 -61.64 45.11
C SER A 97 -23.07 -61.60 44.50
N LEU A 98 -22.29 -62.66 44.68
CA LEU A 98 -20.92 -62.80 44.18
C LEU A 98 -20.77 -63.91 43.14
N MET A 99 -21.88 -64.45 42.62
CA MET A 99 -21.79 -65.54 41.67
C MET A 99 -21.37 -65.04 40.29
N HIS A 100 -20.31 -65.62 39.74
CA HIS A 100 -19.84 -65.34 38.38
C HIS A 100 -19.64 -66.65 37.63
N THR A 101 -19.51 -66.60 36.31
CA THR A 101 -19.17 -67.79 35.53
C THR A 101 -18.38 -67.45 34.28
N SER A 102 -17.38 -68.27 33.97
CA SER A 102 -16.77 -68.31 32.64
C SER A 102 -17.74 -69.00 31.68
N LEU A 103 -17.82 -68.55 30.43
CA LEU A 103 -18.76 -69.08 29.46
C LEU A 103 -18.12 -69.14 28.08
N LEU A 104 -18.21 -70.31 27.43
CA LEU A 104 -17.85 -70.53 26.04
C LEU A 104 -19.08 -71.00 25.27
N ILE A 105 -19.35 -70.38 24.13
CA ILE A 105 -20.44 -70.70 23.21
C ILE A 105 -19.85 -71.03 21.84
N VAL A 106 -20.31 -72.11 21.21
CA VAL A 106 -20.06 -72.45 19.82
C VAL A 106 -21.39 -72.52 19.08
N VAL A 107 -21.55 -71.73 18.02
CA VAL A 107 -22.70 -71.79 17.11
C VAL A 107 -22.24 -72.36 15.77
N SER A 108 -22.99 -73.29 15.20
CA SER A 108 -22.74 -73.86 13.87
C SER A 108 -23.90 -73.63 12.93
N ASN A 109 -23.63 -73.39 11.64
CA ASN A 109 -24.59 -73.54 10.55
C ASN A 109 -24.43 -74.89 9.82
N TYR A 110 -23.86 -75.89 10.49
CA TYR A 110 -23.51 -77.22 9.96
C TYR A 110 -22.45 -77.26 8.85
N ASN A 111 -21.95 -76.12 8.39
CA ASN A 111 -20.81 -76.02 7.46
C ASN A 111 -19.60 -75.32 8.10
N SER A 112 -19.87 -74.39 9.00
CA SER A 112 -18.88 -73.59 9.71
C SER A 112 -19.31 -73.42 11.16
N ILE A 113 -18.37 -72.99 12.01
CA ILE A 113 -18.62 -72.59 13.39
C ILE A 113 -18.16 -71.16 13.65
N LEU A 114 -18.84 -70.51 14.59
CA LEU A 114 -18.42 -69.29 15.25
C LEU A 114 -18.44 -69.59 16.74
N TYR A 115 -17.40 -69.17 17.45
CA TYR A 115 -17.37 -69.30 18.90
C TYR A 115 -17.05 -67.97 19.56
N GLY A 116 -17.46 -67.85 20.82
CA GLY A 116 -17.01 -66.79 21.68
C GLY A 116 -16.85 -67.30 23.10
N ASN A 117 -15.86 -66.78 23.81
CA ASN A 117 -15.66 -67.08 25.23
C ASN A 117 -15.52 -65.80 26.07
N ILE A 118 -15.81 -65.93 27.35
CA ILE A 118 -15.50 -64.95 28.39
C ILE A 118 -15.06 -65.72 29.64
N GLY A 119 -14.04 -65.23 30.31
CA GLY A 119 -13.33 -65.96 31.36
C GLY A 119 -12.38 -67.04 30.79
N ASN A 120 -12.22 -68.14 31.51
CA ASN A 120 -11.18 -69.16 31.28
C ASN A 120 -11.68 -70.52 30.76
N THR A 121 -12.91 -70.57 30.24
CA THR A 121 -13.38 -71.70 29.42
C THR A 121 -12.75 -71.63 28.03
N ARG A 122 -12.30 -72.78 27.51
CA ARG A 122 -11.41 -72.84 26.35
C ARG A 122 -11.98 -73.68 25.22
N PHE A 123 -11.87 -73.13 24.01
CA PHE A 123 -12.20 -73.80 22.76
C PHE A 123 -10.95 -74.42 22.14
N TYR A 124 -11.08 -75.63 21.61
CA TYR A 124 -10.07 -76.32 20.83
C TYR A 124 -10.66 -76.78 19.50
N HIS A 125 -9.93 -76.60 18.39
CA HIS A 125 -10.26 -77.19 17.09
C HIS A 125 -9.15 -78.13 16.68
N ILE A 126 -9.51 -79.38 16.45
CA ILE A 126 -8.63 -80.47 16.06
C ILE A 126 -8.93 -80.86 14.61
N ARG A 127 -7.90 -80.92 13.78
CA ARG A 127 -7.98 -81.35 12.39
C ARG A 127 -6.82 -82.28 12.07
N GLY A 128 -7.13 -83.44 11.48
CA GLY A 128 -6.11 -84.44 11.16
C GLY A 128 -5.37 -84.98 12.39
N GLY A 129 -6.01 -84.96 13.56
CA GLY A 129 -5.43 -85.43 14.83
C GLY A 129 -4.62 -84.39 15.62
N TYR A 130 -4.47 -83.17 15.11
CA TYR A 130 -3.69 -82.09 15.76
C TYR A 130 -4.57 -80.88 16.09
N ILE A 131 -4.27 -80.19 17.19
CA ILE A 131 -4.92 -78.93 17.56
C ILE A 131 -4.43 -77.83 16.63
N VAL A 132 -5.34 -77.31 15.80
CA VAL A 132 -5.05 -76.28 14.79
C VAL A 132 -5.47 -74.88 15.22
N SER A 133 -6.38 -74.75 16.20
CA SER A 133 -6.69 -73.47 16.84
C SER A 133 -7.22 -73.64 18.26
N GLN A 134 -7.01 -72.60 19.07
CA GLN A 134 -7.43 -72.50 20.46
C GLN A 134 -7.94 -71.08 20.75
N SER A 135 -8.94 -70.92 21.61
CA SER A 135 -9.36 -69.60 22.10
C SER A 135 -8.31 -68.96 23.03
N LYS A 136 -8.42 -67.65 23.23
CA LYS A 136 -7.67 -66.93 24.27
C LYS A 136 -8.53 -66.76 25.51
N ASP A 137 -7.95 -67.00 26.68
CA ASP A 137 -8.67 -66.88 27.95
C ASP A 137 -8.72 -65.41 28.41
N ASP A 138 -9.80 -64.97 29.05
CA ASP A 138 -9.83 -63.66 29.72
C ASP A 138 -9.22 -63.76 31.13
N THR A 139 -7.92 -64.01 31.21
CA THR A 139 -7.19 -64.17 32.48
C THR A 139 -5.92 -63.31 32.53
N ILE A 140 -5.45 -63.03 33.75
CA ILE A 140 -4.14 -62.37 33.94
C ILE A 140 -3.01 -63.19 33.32
N ALA A 141 -3.05 -64.52 33.45
CA ALA A 141 -2.03 -65.38 32.86
C ALA A 141 -2.01 -65.30 31.32
N GLN A 142 -3.18 -65.22 30.66
CA GLN A 142 -3.25 -65.01 29.21
C GLN A 142 -2.69 -63.65 28.79
N LEU A 143 -2.90 -62.58 29.57
CA LEU A 143 -2.26 -61.29 29.28
C LEU A 143 -0.74 -61.37 29.32
N LEU A 144 -0.18 -62.07 30.30
CA LEU A 144 1.27 -62.28 30.38
C LEU A 144 1.79 -63.09 29.19
N VAL A 145 1.02 -64.05 28.68
CA VAL A 145 1.35 -64.78 27.44
C VAL A 145 1.29 -63.85 26.23
N ASP A 146 0.24 -63.04 26.12
CA ASP A 146 0.06 -62.07 25.03
C ASP A 146 1.14 -60.97 25.01
N GLU A 147 1.71 -60.64 26.18
CA GLU A 147 2.84 -59.71 26.36
C GLU A 147 4.22 -60.38 26.25
N GLU A 148 4.28 -61.66 25.87
CA GLU A 148 5.53 -62.46 25.78
C GLU A 148 6.30 -62.58 27.11
N ALA A 149 5.63 -62.33 28.25
CA ALA A 149 6.19 -62.43 29.60
C ALA A 149 6.04 -63.84 30.23
N LEU A 150 5.19 -64.69 29.66
CA LEU A 150 4.95 -66.07 30.06
C LEU A 150 4.83 -66.95 28.81
N ASN A 151 5.46 -68.13 28.76
CA ASN A 151 5.22 -69.05 27.65
C ASN A 151 3.83 -69.69 27.78
N ILE A 152 3.17 -69.96 26.64
CA ILE A 152 1.84 -70.59 26.63
C ILE A 152 1.81 -71.94 27.36
N SER A 153 2.87 -72.75 27.25
CA SER A 153 3.01 -74.04 27.94
C SER A 153 3.06 -73.90 29.47
N ASP A 154 3.55 -72.76 29.97
CA ASP A 154 3.73 -72.49 31.39
C ASP A 154 2.45 -71.92 32.03
N MET A 155 1.50 -71.45 31.21
CA MET A 155 0.26 -70.81 31.67
C MET A 155 -0.56 -71.70 32.61
N ARG A 156 -0.61 -73.01 32.33
CA ARG A 156 -1.35 -74.01 33.14
C ARG A 156 -0.80 -74.23 34.55
N PHE A 157 0.46 -73.85 34.78
CA PHE A 157 1.11 -73.93 36.09
C PHE A 157 1.16 -72.57 36.80
N HIS A 158 0.73 -71.49 36.12
CA HIS A 158 0.78 -70.15 36.68
C HIS A 158 -0.23 -69.98 37.83
N ARG A 159 0.18 -69.25 38.88
CA ARG A 159 -0.68 -69.03 40.05
C ARG A 159 -1.93 -68.19 39.74
N GLN A 160 -1.85 -67.31 38.74
CA GLN A 160 -2.92 -66.39 38.32
C GLN A 160 -3.70 -66.90 37.10
N ARG A 161 -3.65 -68.20 36.82
CA ARG A 161 -4.36 -68.81 35.67
C ARG A 161 -5.88 -68.73 35.79
N ASN A 162 -6.39 -68.52 37.00
CA ASN A 162 -7.81 -68.38 37.32
C ASN A 162 -8.20 -66.95 37.74
N ASP A 163 -7.26 -66.00 37.68
CA ASP A 163 -7.56 -64.58 37.93
C ASP A 163 -8.23 -64.01 36.67
N LEU A 164 -9.56 -64.04 36.64
CA LEU A 164 -10.35 -63.60 35.50
C LEU A 164 -10.28 -62.07 35.32
N LEU A 165 -10.18 -61.61 34.07
CA LEU A 165 -10.33 -60.20 33.72
C LEU A 165 -11.79 -59.80 33.60
N GLN A 166 -12.60 -60.73 33.11
CA GLN A 166 -14.03 -60.58 32.89
C GLN A 166 -14.72 -61.94 33.03
N ALA A 167 -15.93 -61.93 33.57
CA ALA A 167 -16.83 -63.08 33.66
C ALA A 167 -18.29 -62.67 33.41
N ILE A 168 -19.15 -63.66 33.13
CA ILE A 168 -20.60 -63.46 33.19
C ILE A 168 -20.98 -63.23 34.66
N GLY A 169 -21.78 -62.20 34.92
CA GLY A 169 -22.10 -61.71 36.27
C GLY A 169 -21.37 -60.41 36.63
N ASP A 170 -20.38 -59.98 35.86
CA ASP A 170 -19.61 -58.76 36.15
C ASP A 170 -20.40 -57.46 35.94
N PHE A 171 -20.27 -56.51 36.85
CA PHE A 171 -20.89 -55.19 36.74
C PHE A 171 -20.48 -54.45 35.45
N GLY A 172 -21.45 -53.82 34.77
CA GLY A 172 -21.22 -53.10 33.52
C GLY A 172 -21.37 -53.95 32.25
N LYS A 173 -20.82 -53.44 31.14
CA LYS A 173 -20.87 -54.09 29.82
C LYS A 173 -19.69 -55.03 29.68
N ILE A 174 -19.97 -56.30 29.42
CA ILE A 174 -18.97 -57.31 29.10
C ILE A 174 -18.45 -57.13 27.67
N LYS A 175 -17.24 -57.59 27.42
CA LYS A 175 -16.61 -57.61 26.09
C LYS A 175 -16.04 -59.01 25.83
N PRO A 176 -16.87 -59.94 25.34
CA PRO A 176 -16.44 -61.31 25.07
C PRO A 176 -15.46 -61.43 23.91
N ASN A 177 -14.62 -62.44 23.95
CA ASN A 177 -13.70 -62.82 22.89
C ASN A 177 -14.42 -63.66 21.84
N ILE A 178 -14.93 -63.01 20.78
CA ILE A 178 -15.67 -63.65 19.69
C ILE A 178 -14.83 -63.65 18.42
N ILE A 179 -14.72 -64.81 17.76
CA ILE A 179 -14.01 -64.91 16.49
C ILE A 179 -14.73 -64.12 15.38
N LYS A 180 -13.98 -63.35 14.59
CA LYS A 180 -14.55 -62.45 13.57
C LYS A 180 -14.92 -63.17 12.27
N SER A 181 -14.24 -64.27 11.97
CA SER A 181 -14.43 -65.06 10.75
C SER A 181 -14.89 -66.46 11.14
N PRO A 182 -15.93 -67.01 10.49
CA PRO A 182 -16.32 -68.40 10.65
C PRO A 182 -15.16 -69.36 10.39
N VAL A 183 -15.04 -70.40 11.21
CA VAL A 183 -14.15 -71.54 10.95
C VAL A 183 -14.92 -72.54 10.09
N GLU A 184 -14.48 -72.72 8.85
CA GLU A 184 -15.05 -73.76 7.97
C GLU A 184 -14.67 -75.15 8.48
N LEU A 185 -15.67 -76.01 8.64
CA LEU A 185 -15.50 -77.38 9.12
C LEU A 185 -15.23 -78.34 7.95
N MET A 186 -14.45 -79.37 8.22
CA MET A 186 -14.21 -80.50 7.32
C MET A 186 -14.68 -81.80 7.96
N GLU A 187 -14.92 -82.82 7.14
CA GLU A 187 -15.18 -84.17 7.64
C GLU A 187 -14.00 -84.65 8.51
N ASN A 188 -14.33 -85.27 9.64
CA ASN A 188 -13.45 -85.72 10.72
C ASN A 188 -12.78 -84.60 11.54
N ASP A 189 -13.21 -83.34 11.38
CA ASP A 189 -12.87 -82.31 12.36
C ASP A 189 -13.50 -82.64 13.71
N ILE A 190 -12.79 -82.27 14.78
CA ILE A 190 -13.31 -82.31 16.15
C ILE A 190 -13.17 -80.92 16.72
N PHE A 191 -14.19 -80.42 17.41
CA PHE A 191 -14.02 -79.26 18.26
C PHE A 191 -14.41 -79.57 19.68
N CYS A 192 -13.69 -78.98 20.63
CA CYS A 192 -13.88 -79.23 22.04
C CYS A 192 -14.14 -77.93 22.82
N LEU A 193 -14.94 -78.05 23.87
CA LEU A 193 -15.21 -77.01 24.85
C LEU A 193 -14.75 -77.53 26.22
N ALA A 194 -13.83 -76.83 26.86
CA ALA A 194 -13.18 -77.26 28.09
C ALA A 194 -13.32 -76.21 29.22
N THR A 195 -13.55 -76.66 30.45
CA THR A 195 -13.44 -75.84 31.67
C THR A 195 -12.04 -75.96 32.27
N VAL A 196 -11.75 -75.13 33.28
CA VAL A 196 -10.41 -75.01 33.88
C VAL A 196 -9.83 -76.32 34.37
N GLY A 197 -10.61 -77.12 35.10
CA GLY A 197 -10.14 -78.36 35.71
C GLY A 197 -9.67 -79.38 34.67
N PHE A 198 -10.14 -79.28 33.42
CA PHE A 198 -9.67 -80.12 32.34
C PHE A 198 -8.31 -79.63 31.81
N TRP A 199 -8.23 -78.41 31.28
CA TRP A 199 -7.04 -77.94 30.56
C TRP A 199 -5.85 -77.65 31.48
N GLU A 200 -6.06 -77.48 32.79
CA GLU A 200 -4.96 -77.38 33.75
C GLU A 200 -4.28 -78.74 34.04
N ASN A 201 -4.95 -79.85 33.74
CA ASN A 201 -4.47 -81.22 33.97
C ASN A 201 -4.05 -81.91 32.67
N ILE A 202 -4.75 -81.69 31.56
CA ILE A 202 -4.44 -82.25 30.23
C ILE A 202 -3.89 -81.18 29.30
N ASP A 203 -2.68 -81.37 28.75
CA ASP A 203 -2.16 -80.47 27.71
C ASP A 203 -2.59 -80.93 26.31
N GLU A 204 -2.35 -80.04 25.35
CA GLU A 204 -2.62 -80.25 23.94
C GLU A 204 -1.95 -81.53 23.41
N HIS A 205 -0.75 -81.86 23.89
CA HIS A 205 -0.03 -83.06 23.45
C HIS A 205 -0.67 -84.35 23.97
N ASP A 206 -1.15 -84.36 25.21
CA ASP A 206 -1.91 -85.47 25.77
C ASP A 206 -3.22 -85.70 25.00
N MET A 207 -3.92 -84.62 24.63
CA MET A 207 -5.13 -84.70 23.81
C MET A 207 -4.85 -85.37 22.45
N GLU A 208 -3.84 -84.89 21.74
CA GLU A 208 -3.44 -85.41 20.41
C GLU A 208 -2.94 -86.85 20.49
N ASN A 209 -2.11 -87.18 21.48
CA ASN A 209 -1.54 -88.51 21.66
C ASN A 209 -2.63 -89.55 21.96
N ASP A 210 -3.53 -89.27 22.88
CA ASP A 210 -4.62 -90.20 23.19
C ASP A 210 -5.63 -90.31 22.05
N LEU A 211 -5.88 -89.20 21.33
CA LEU A 211 -6.75 -89.23 20.15
C LEU A 211 -6.20 -90.14 19.05
N SER A 212 -4.87 -90.23 18.90
CA SER A 212 -4.22 -91.14 17.95
C SER A 212 -4.34 -92.63 18.32
N ARG A 213 -4.63 -92.93 19.60
CA ARG A 213 -4.72 -94.30 20.13
C ARG A 213 -6.14 -94.85 20.17
N PHE A 214 -7.12 -93.97 20.33
CA PHE A 214 -8.53 -94.35 20.51
C PHE A 214 -9.39 -93.74 19.40
N GLU A 215 -9.89 -94.59 18.49
CA GLU A 215 -10.82 -94.16 17.44
C GLU A 215 -12.18 -93.74 18.03
N ASP A 216 -12.66 -94.50 19.02
CA ASP A 216 -13.89 -94.21 19.76
C ASP A 216 -13.70 -92.99 20.69
N LYS A 217 -14.49 -91.94 20.47
CA LYS A 217 -14.35 -90.65 21.19
C LYS A 217 -14.68 -90.76 22.67
N LYS A 218 -15.54 -91.70 23.06
CA LYS A 218 -15.85 -91.95 24.46
C LYS A 218 -14.67 -92.63 25.17
N GLN A 219 -14.01 -93.59 24.51
CA GLN A 219 -12.77 -94.17 25.02
C GLN A 219 -11.63 -93.15 25.09
N TRP A 220 -11.55 -92.23 24.11
CA TRP A 220 -10.61 -91.11 24.15
C TRP A 220 -10.85 -90.23 25.39
N LEU A 221 -12.09 -89.77 25.62
CA LEU A 221 -12.43 -88.98 26.82
C LEU A 221 -12.12 -89.74 28.13
N ASN A 222 -12.46 -91.04 28.21
CA ASN A 222 -12.15 -91.87 29.37
C ASN A 222 -10.63 -92.03 29.61
N SER A 223 -9.81 -92.02 28.55
CA SER A 223 -8.35 -92.06 28.69
C SER A 223 -7.81 -90.77 29.28
N LEU A 224 -8.32 -89.62 28.81
CA LEU A 224 -7.98 -88.32 29.34
C LEU A 224 -8.43 -88.16 30.80
N GLU A 225 -9.62 -88.64 31.15
CA GLU A 225 -10.10 -88.68 32.52
C GLU A 225 -9.15 -89.46 33.44
N LYS A 226 -8.72 -90.65 33.02
CA LYS A 226 -7.76 -91.45 33.79
C LYS A 226 -6.45 -90.72 34.05
N ARG A 227 -5.99 -89.86 33.13
CA ARG A 227 -4.82 -89.00 33.32
C ARG A 227 -5.08 -87.91 34.36
N ILE A 228 -6.28 -87.30 34.36
CA ILE A 228 -6.70 -86.36 35.41
C ILE A 228 -6.72 -87.05 36.77
N LEU A 229 -7.33 -88.24 36.87
CA LEU A 229 -7.40 -89.02 38.12
C LEU A 229 -6.02 -89.53 38.60
N ALA A 230 -5.07 -89.71 37.68
CA ALA A 230 -3.68 -90.07 37.99
C ALA A 230 -2.80 -88.85 38.31
N SER A 231 -3.35 -87.63 38.27
CA SER A 231 -2.64 -86.40 38.60
C SER A 231 -2.13 -86.42 40.03
N LEU A 232 -0.92 -85.90 40.26
CA LEU A 232 -0.31 -85.75 41.59
C LEU A 232 -0.82 -84.50 42.35
N ARG A 233 -1.83 -83.81 41.83
CA ARG A 233 -2.40 -82.62 42.47
C ARG A 233 -3.28 -83.02 43.66
N ASP A 234 -3.05 -82.40 44.81
CA ASP A 234 -3.84 -82.64 46.03
C ASP A 234 -5.32 -82.19 45.90
N ASN A 235 -5.62 -81.28 44.96
CA ASN A 235 -6.95 -80.76 44.69
C ASN A 235 -7.17 -80.67 43.17
N ILE A 236 -8.20 -81.36 42.69
CA ILE A 236 -8.66 -81.37 41.30
C ILE A 236 -9.95 -80.55 41.27
N GLU A 237 -9.95 -79.46 40.50
CA GLU A 237 -11.14 -78.60 40.30
C GLU A 237 -12.26 -79.35 39.55
N ASN A 238 -13.45 -78.73 39.47
CA ASN A 238 -14.49 -79.22 38.57
C ASN A 238 -13.94 -79.24 37.14
N TYR A 239 -14.17 -80.33 36.42
CA TYR A 239 -13.67 -80.48 35.06
C TYR A 239 -14.74 -80.99 34.14
N THR A 240 -14.88 -80.27 33.03
CA THR A 240 -15.80 -80.57 31.96
C THR A 240 -15.08 -80.44 30.63
N ILE A 241 -15.20 -81.47 29.81
CA ILE A 241 -14.76 -81.45 28.41
C ILE A 241 -15.90 -82.00 27.56
N THR A 242 -16.29 -81.23 26.57
CA THR A 242 -17.18 -81.68 25.50
C THR A 242 -16.38 -81.80 24.23
N GLN A 243 -16.60 -82.87 23.48
CA GLN A 243 -16.09 -83.04 22.13
C GLN A 243 -17.26 -83.16 21.15
N VAL A 244 -17.09 -82.58 19.97
CA VAL A 244 -18.04 -82.71 18.87
C VAL A 244 -17.29 -83.20 17.63
N GLU A 245 -17.58 -84.43 17.22
CA GLU A 245 -17.06 -85.05 16.02
C GLU A 245 -17.93 -84.70 14.82
N VAL A 246 -17.31 -84.15 13.77
CA VAL A 246 -17.97 -83.75 12.52
C VAL A 246 -17.79 -84.85 11.49
N GLN A 247 -18.77 -85.76 11.36
CA GLN A 247 -18.72 -86.86 10.38
C GLN A 247 -19.18 -86.43 8.97
N ALA A 248 -20.05 -85.42 8.88
CA ALA A 248 -20.49 -84.83 7.63
C ALA A 248 -20.85 -83.36 7.84
N VAL A 249 -20.58 -82.52 6.84
CA VAL A 249 -20.90 -81.09 6.83
C VAL A 249 -21.97 -80.76 5.80
N ALA A 250 -22.83 -79.79 6.10
CA ALA A 250 -23.84 -79.30 5.17
C ALA A 250 -23.20 -78.49 4.02
N SER A 251 -23.92 -78.38 2.91
CA SER A 251 -23.51 -77.59 1.75
C SER A 251 -23.22 -76.12 2.10
N SER A 252 -22.22 -75.52 1.45
CA SER A 252 -21.83 -74.13 1.69
C SER A 252 -22.88 -73.14 1.16
N GLU A 253 -23.23 -72.13 1.96
CA GLU A 253 -24.11 -71.05 1.50
C GLU A 253 -23.30 -69.93 0.84
N PRO A 254 -23.73 -69.41 -0.33
CA PRO A 254 -23.09 -68.24 -0.93
C PRO A 254 -23.39 -66.99 -0.08
N MET A 255 -22.35 -66.40 0.52
CA MET A 255 -22.47 -65.15 1.28
C MET A 255 -22.97 -64.00 0.40
N VAL A 256 -24.22 -63.56 0.59
CA VAL A 256 -24.74 -62.32 0.01
C VAL A 256 -24.10 -61.12 0.71
N LYS A 257 -23.10 -60.49 0.07
CA LYS A 257 -22.54 -59.21 0.54
C LYS A 257 -23.55 -58.08 0.26
N ASP A 258 -24.21 -57.57 1.29
CA ASP A 258 -25.07 -56.37 1.23
C ASP A 258 -24.24 -55.11 0.86
N ARG A 259 -24.23 -54.75 -0.43
CA ARG A 259 -23.56 -53.54 -0.95
C ARG A 259 -24.38 -52.26 -0.80
N SER A 260 -25.60 -52.30 -0.23
CA SER A 260 -26.52 -51.16 -0.18
C SER A 260 -25.95 -49.96 0.61
N LYS A 261 -25.17 -50.22 1.66
CA LYS A 261 -24.53 -49.18 2.49
C LYS A 261 -23.41 -48.43 1.75
N LEU A 262 -22.76 -49.05 0.77
CA LEU A 262 -21.65 -48.44 0.04
C LEU A 262 -22.15 -47.50 -1.07
N ILE A 263 -23.21 -47.91 -1.79
CA ILE A 263 -23.84 -47.09 -2.85
C ILE A 263 -24.49 -45.83 -2.26
N LYS A 264 -25.20 -45.95 -1.12
CA LYS A 264 -25.79 -44.79 -0.44
C LYS A 264 -24.75 -43.75 0.00
N LYS A 265 -23.55 -44.19 0.44
CA LYS A 265 -22.44 -43.28 0.77
C LYS A 265 -21.90 -42.54 -0.45
N ILE A 266 -21.77 -43.21 -1.59
CA ILE A 266 -21.29 -42.59 -2.84
C ILE A 266 -22.28 -41.52 -3.33
N ILE A 267 -23.58 -41.82 -3.35
CA ILE A 267 -24.61 -40.87 -3.77
C ILE A 267 -24.61 -39.62 -2.87
N LEU A 268 -24.47 -39.78 -1.56
CA LEU A 268 -24.39 -38.68 -0.61
C LEU A 268 -23.17 -37.76 -0.90
N VAL A 269 -22.01 -38.36 -1.15
CA VAL A 269 -20.78 -37.59 -1.47
C VAL A 269 -20.92 -36.83 -2.78
N VAL A 270 -21.49 -37.46 -3.83
CA VAL A 270 -21.73 -36.79 -5.12
C VAL A 270 -22.70 -35.62 -4.96
N MET A 271 -23.78 -35.80 -4.19
CA MET A 271 -24.76 -34.74 -3.94
C MET A 271 -24.12 -33.54 -3.20
N ILE A 272 -23.25 -33.81 -2.22
CA ILE A 272 -22.50 -32.75 -1.51
C ILE A 272 -21.58 -32.00 -2.47
N VAL A 273 -20.86 -32.69 -3.36
CA VAL A 273 -19.97 -32.06 -4.34
C VAL A 273 -20.77 -31.18 -5.32
N VAL A 274 -21.92 -31.64 -5.80
CA VAL A 274 -22.80 -30.84 -6.69
C VAL A 274 -23.30 -29.58 -5.98
N VAL A 275 -23.71 -29.68 -4.72
CA VAL A 275 -24.14 -28.52 -3.92
C VAL A 275 -22.99 -27.52 -3.74
N ILE A 276 -21.76 -27.99 -3.47
CA ILE A 276 -20.57 -27.13 -3.36
C ILE A 276 -20.29 -26.42 -4.69
N ILE A 277 -20.37 -27.11 -5.82
CA ILE A 277 -20.16 -26.51 -7.15
C ILE A 277 -21.23 -25.45 -7.44
N LEU A 278 -22.51 -25.76 -7.18
CA LEU A 278 -23.61 -24.80 -7.34
C LEU A 278 -23.44 -23.58 -6.44
N PHE A 279 -23.02 -23.77 -5.18
CA PHE A 279 -22.73 -22.69 -4.26
C PHE A 279 -21.61 -21.78 -4.78
N ILE A 280 -20.51 -22.35 -5.29
CA ILE A 280 -19.40 -21.59 -5.89
C ILE A 280 -19.89 -20.79 -7.09
N ILE A 281 -20.70 -21.38 -7.98
CA ILE A 281 -21.26 -20.70 -9.16
C ILE A 281 -22.16 -19.53 -8.73
N ILE A 282 -23.11 -19.77 -7.83
CA ILE A 282 -24.05 -18.75 -7.33
C ILE A 282 -23.29 -17.61 -6.64
N TRP A 283 -22.30 -17.96 -5.81
CA TRP A 283 -21.47 -16.96 -5.13
C TRP A 283 -20.68 -16.11 -6.12
N ASN A 284 -20.10 -16.71 -7.17
CA ASN A 284 -19.36 -15.99 -8.20
C ASN A 284 -20.27 -15.05 -9.01
N VAL A 285 -21.48 -15.48 -9.35
CA VAL A 285 -22.48 -14.66 -10.04
C VAL A 285 -22.90 -13.48 -9.17
N LYS A 286 -23.25 -13.74 -7.90
CA LYS A 286 -23.65 -12.69 -6.94
C LYS A 286 -22.54 -11.67 -6.74
N ARG A 287 -21.30 -12.13 -6.55
CA ARG A 287 -20.12 -11.27 -6.39
C ARG A 287 -19.86 -10.41 -7.63
N ARG A 288 -19.98 -10.98 -8.84
CA ARG A 288 -19.83 -10.21 -10.08
C ARG A 288 -20.90 -9.12 -10.18
N ASN A 289 -22.15 -9.46 -9.87
CA ASN A 289 -23.25 -8.52 -9.94
C ASN A 289 -23.09 -7.37 -8.93
N SER A 290 -22.63 -7.65 -7.70
CA SER A 290 -22.39 -6.59 -6.70
C SER A 290 -21.27 -5.64 -7.11
N ILE A 291 -20.21 -6.14 -7.75
CA ILE A 291 -19.11 -5.29 -8.26
C ILE A 291 -19.62 -4.38 -9.39
N LEU A 292 -20.41 -4.93 -10.33
CA LEU A 292 -20.99 -4.14 -11.42
C LEU A 292 -21.95 -3.07 -10.90
N GLN A 293 -22.78 -3.39 -9.91
CA GLN A 293 -23.67 -2.40 -9.28
C GLN A 293 -22.89 -1.28 -8.61
N ALA A 294 -21.81 -1.59 -7.89
CA ALA A 294 -20.95 -0.59 -7.28
C ALA A 294 -20.30 0.32 -8.33
N ALA A 295 -19.77 -0.26 -9.43
CA ALA A 295 -19.22 0.51 -10.53
C ALA A 295 -20.25 1.48 -11.13
N THR A 296 -21.46 1.01 -11.43
CA THR A 296 -22.55 1.87 -11.94
C THR A 296 -22.97 2.97 -10.96
N GLN A 297 -22.89 2.71 -9.64
CA GLN A 297 -23.16 3.75 -8.63
C GLN A 297 -22.08 4.84 -8.67
N TYR A 298 -20.81 4.46 -8.77
CA TYR A 298 -19.72 5.44 -8.90
C TYR A 298 -19.79 6.23 -10.21
N GLU A 299 -20.18 5.59 -11.33
CA GLU A 299 -20.42 6.28 -12.60
C GLU A 299 -21.50 7.36 -12.45
N LYS A 300 -22.62 7.02 -11.81
CA LYS A 300 -23.70 7.99 -11.53
C LYS A 300 -23.25 9.13 -10.63
N LEU A 301 -22.54 8.82 -9.55
CA LEU A 301 -22.01 9.85 -8.66
C LEU A 301 -21.01 10.75 -9.38
N ALA A 302 -20.18 10.20 -10.26
CA ALA A 302 -19.27 11.00 -11.07
C ALA A 302 -20.03 11.97 -11.98
N ASP A 303 -21.05 11.48 -12.68
CA ASP A 303 -21.90 12.30 -13.54
C ASP A 303 -22.64 13.40 -12.77
N GLU A 304 -23.16 13.10 -11.57
CA GLU A 304 -23.79 14.09 -10.69
C GLU A 304 -22.81 15.17 -10.22
N GLU A 305 -21.57 14.79 -9.88
CA GLU A 305 -20.54 15.75 -9.46
C GLU A 305 -20.07 16.63 -10.63
N ILE A 306 -20.08 16.14 -11.88
CA ILE A 306 -19.83 16.97 -13.08
C ILE A 306 -20.89 18.07 -13.21
N LEU A 307 -22.16 17.73 -13.04
CA LEU A 307 -23.27 18.70 -13.10
C LEU A 307 -23.15 19.78 -12.02
N LYS A 308 -22.64 19.41 -10.84
CA LYS A 308 -22.32 20.34 -9.75
C LYS A 308 -21.02 21.12 -9.97
N LYS A 309 -20.32 20.90 -11.11
CA LYS A 309 -19.01 21.47 -11.45
C LYS A 309 -17.90 21.10 -10.46
N ASN A 310 -18.08 19.99 -9.74
CA ASN A 310 -17.10 19.43 -8.82
C ASN A 310 -16.28 18.33 -9.51
N PHE A 311 -15.44 18.76 -10.45
CA PHE A 311 -14.69 17.85 -11.32
C PHE A 311 -13.70 16.97 -10.57
N SER A 312 -13.17 17.43 -9.42
CA SER A 312 -12.25 16.61 -8.62
C SER A 312 -12.96 15.39 -8.03
N ASN A 313 -14.14 15.59 -7.44
CA ASN A 313 -14.93 14.48 -6.90
C ASN A 313 -15.43 13.55 -8.02
N SER A 314 -15.77 14.10 -9.19
CA SER A 314 -16.11 13.28 -10.35
C SER A 314 -14.95 12.37 -10.75
N ILE A 315 -13.74 12.91 -10.89
CA ILE A 315 -12.53 12.14 -11.21
C ILE A 315 -12.28 11.06 -10.15
N ASP A 316 -12.45 11.37 -8.87
CA ASP A 316 -12.26 10.40 -7.80
C ASP A 316 -13.30 9.27 -7.85
N ASN A 317 -14.57 9.58 -8.15
CA ASN A 317 -15.60 8.57 -8.38
C ASN A 317 -15.30 7.70 -9.61
N LEU A 318 -14.84 8.28 -10.74
CA LEU A 318 -14.41 7.50 -11.91
C LEU A 318 -13.20 6.60 -11.60
N LYS A 319 -12.26 7.04 -10.75
CA LYS A 319 -11.16 6.19 -10.27
C LYS A 319 -11.67 5.03 -9.43
N LEU A 320 -12.68 5.26 -8.57
CA LEU A 320 -13.34 4.20 -7.80
C LEU A 320 -14.07 3.22 -8.73
N GLU A 321 -14.78 3.71 -9.76
CA GLU A 321 -15.41 2.88 -10.80
C GLU A 321 -14.38 1.96 -11.48
N ALA A 322 -13.25 2.51 -11.95
CA ALA A 322 -12.17 1.74 -12.53
C ALA A 322 -11.61 0.70 -11.54
N GLY A 323 -11.48 1.06 -10.27
CA GLY A 323 -11.06 0.17 -9.19
C GLY A 323 -12.03 -1.00 -8.96
N GLU A 324 -13.33 -0.80 -9.11
CA GLU A 324 -14.31 -1.90 -9.06
C GLU A 324 -14.17 -2.85 -10.26
N TYR A 325 -14.01 -2.32 -11.48
CA TYR A 325 -13.76 -3.16 -12.67
C TYR A 325 -12.46 -3.97 -12.57
N GLU A 326 -11.41 -3.45 -11.90
CA GLU A 326 -10.17 -4.20 -11.66
C GLU A 326 -10.42 -5.48 -10.85
N LYS A 327 -11.39 -5.46 -9.91
CA LYS A 327 -11.76 -6.63 -9.09
C LYS A 327 -12.40 -7.76 -9.90
N LEU A 328 -12.91 -7.48 -11.11
CA LEU A 328 -13.48 -8.48 -12.01
C LEU A 328 -12.41 -9.32 -12.72
N LYS A 329 -11.14 -8.90 -12.68
CA LYS A 329 -10.05 -9.62 -13.33
C LYS A 329 -9.76 -10.95 -12.62
N PRO A 330 -9.94 -12.10 -13.30
CA PRO A 330 -9.63 -13.40 -12.71
C PRO A 330 -8.12 -13.57 -12.48
N LYS A 331 -7.77 -14.07 -11.28
CA LYS A 331 -6.37 -14.36 -10.88
C LYS A 331 -5.81 -15.64 -11.49
N SER A 332 -6.65 -16.52 -12.03
CA SER A 332 -6.23 -17.79 -12.64
C SER A 332 -5.45 -17.58 -13.94
N LYS A 333 -4.34 -18.30 -14.09
CA LYS A 333 -3.47 -18.35 -15.28
C LYS A 333 -3.29 -19.80 -15.75
N GLY A 334 -2.70 -20.00 -16.92
CA GLY A 334 -2.44 -21.33 -17.49
C GLY A 334 -3.72 -22.12 -17.82
N ILE A 335 -3.69 -23.44 -17.66
CA ILE A 335 -4.78 -24.35 -18.04
C ILE A 335 -6.11 -24.02 -17.34
N ILE A 336 -6.06 -23.64 -16.05
CA ILE A 336 -7.25 -23.24 -15.28
C ILE A 336 -7.84 -21.93 -15.82
N GLY A 337 -6.99 -20.99 -16.25
CA GLY A 337 -7.42 -19.74 -16.88
C GLY A 337 -8.05 -19.97 -18.25
N PHE A 338 -7.49 -20.89 -19.04
CA PHE A 338 -8.02 -21.27 -20.36
C PHE A 338 -9.43 -21.88 -20.24
N LEU A 339 -9.62 -22.86 -19.34
CA LEU A 339 -10.90 -23.53 -19.11
C LEU A 339 -12.01 -22.59 -18.60
N THR A 340 -11.65 -21.48 -17.95
CA THR A 340 -12.61 -20.51 -17.35
C THR A 340 -12.81 -19.25 -18.18
N ASN A 341 -12.21 -19.20 -19.37
CA ASN A 341 -12.19 -18.05 -20.28
C ASN A 341 -11.69 -16.76 -19.59
N ALA A 342 -10.64 -16.91 -18.76
CA ALA A 342 -10.14 -15.86 -17.90
C ALA A 342 -9.50 -14.69 -18.67
N GLU A 343 -8.91 -14.96 -19.83
CA GLU A 343 -8.29 -13.96 -20.68
C GLU A 343 -9.31 -13.01 -21.30
N LYS A 344 -10.38 -13.53 -21.92
CA LYS A 344 -11.49 -12.71 -22.41
C LYS A 344 -12.06 -11.81 -21.31
N LYS A 345 -12.25 -12.34 -20.10
CA LYS A 345 -12.75 -11.57 -18.95
C LYS A 345 -11.80 -10.46 -18.50
N ARG A 346 -10.47 -10.67 -18.59
CA ARG A 346 -9.50 -9.60 -18.33
C ARG A 346 -9.60 -8.52 -19.39
N ASN A 347 -9.63 -8.91 -20.66
CA ASN A 347 -9.74 -7.98 -21.78
C ASN A 347 -11.04 -7.15 -21.72
N ASP A 348 -12.17 -7.78 -21.36
CA ASP A 348 -13.45 -7.08 -21.19
C ASP A 348 -13.37 -6.03 -20.06
N ALA A 349 -12.71 -6.37 -18.93
CA ALA A 349 -12.49 -5.44 -17.82
C ALA A 349 -11.50 -4.33 -18.21
N ASP A 350 -10.39 -4.66 -18.87
CA ASP A 350 -9.38 -3.70 -19.36
C ASP A 350 -9.98 -2.71 -20.35
N LYS A 351 -10.86 -3.17 -21.25
CA LYS A 351 -11.59 -2.30 -22.17
C LYS A 351 -12.45 -1.29 -21.41
N LYS A 352 -13.21 -1.74 -20.41
CA LYS A 352 -14.03 -0.85 -19.57
C LYS A 352 -13.17 0.14 -18.78
N ILE A 353 -12.08 -0.31 -18.18
CA ILE A 353 -11.14 0.56 -17.47
C ILE A 353 -10.53 1.60 -18.41
N SER A 354 -10.20 1.22 -19.65
CA SER A 354 -9.70 2.14 -20.67
C SER A 354 -10.73 3.20 -21.05
N GLU A 355 -12.00 2.81 -21.23
CA GLU A 355 -13.12 3.74 -21.45
C GLU A 355 -13.25 4.74 -20.29
N ILE A 356 -13.16 4.27 -19.04
CA ILE A 356 -13.24 5.11 -17.83
C ILE A 356 -12.03 6.05 -17.73
N LYS A 357 -10.82 5.57 -18.03
CA LYS A 357 -9.61 6.41 -18.06
C LYS A 357 -9.74 7.55 -19.06
N LYS A 358 -10.32 7.28 -20.23
CA LYS A 358 -10.62 8.33 -21.20
C LYS A 358 -11.59 9.35 -20.61
N LYS A 359 -12.66 8.92 -19.93
CA LYS A 359 -13.58 9.86 -19.23
C LYS A 359 -12.86 10.70 -18.16
N ILE A 360 -11.91 10.13 -17.42
CA ILE A 360 -11.10 10.85 -16.43
C ILE A 360 -10.27 11.95 -17.12
N GLU A 361 -9.56 11.61 -18.20
CA GLU A 361 -8.76 12.56 -18.97
C GLU A 361 -9.62 13.71 -19.53
N GLU A 362 -10.78 13.39 -20.10
CA GLU A 362 -11.74 14.38 -20.57
C GLU A 362 -12.25 15.27 -19.42
N THR A 363 -12.51 14.70 -18.24
CA THR A 363 -12.95 15.46 -17.06
C THR A 363 -11.84 16.36 -16.52
N GLU A 364 -10.57 15.95 -16.60
CA GLU A 364 -9.42 16.78 -16.24
C GLU A 364 -9.29 18.00 -17.17
N LYS A 365 -9.47 17.82 -18.49
CA LYS A 365 -9.50 18.93 -19.45
C LYS A 365 -10.60 19.95 -19.12
N ILE A 366 -11.80 19.47 -18.78
CA ILE A 366 -12.92 20.33 -18.34
C ILE A 366 -12.55 21.07 -17.06
N LYS A 367 -12.00 20.36 -16.05
CA LYS A 367 -11.55 20.97 -14.79
C LYS A 367 -10.57 22.11 -15.03
N GLU A 368 -9.57 21.88 -15.87
CA GLU A 368 -8.57 22.88 -16.25
C GLU A 368 -9.22 24.06 -16.99
N ALA A 369 -10.16 23.79 -17.91
CA ALA A 369 -10.87 24.86 -18.61
C ALA A 369 -11.65 25.77 -17.65
N PHE A 370 -12.35 25.21 -16.65
CA PHE A 370 -13.05 26.00 -15.64
C PHE A 370 -12.09 26.76 -14.71
N SER A 371 -10.93 26.20 -14.38
CA SER A 371 -9.88 26.93 -13.65
C SER A 371 -9.40 28.13 -14.46
N ASN A 372 -9.08 27.92 -15.74
CA ASN A 372 -8.65 28.99 -16.64
C ASN A 372 -9.75 30.05 -16.85
N ILE A 373 -11.03 29.69 -16.89
CA ILE A 373 -12.14 30.67 -16.91
C ILE A 373 -12.10 31.55 -15.65
N ASN A 374 -11.97 30.94 -14.47
CA ASN A 374 -11.95 31.67 -13.20
C ASN A 374 -10.74 32.59 -13.11
N GLU A 375 -9.54 32.08 -13.38
CA GLU A 375 -8.29 32.86 -13.42
C GLU A 375 -8.38 33.98 -14.46
N GLY A 376 -8.92 33.68 -15.66
CA GLY A 376 -9.14 34.67 -16.70
C GLY A 376 -10.09 35.78 -16.26
N ASN A 377 -11.17 35.46 -15.55
CA ASN A 377 -12.11 36.44 -15.00
C ASN A 377 -11.46 37.34 -13.94
N GLU A 378 -10.62 36.78 -13.06
CA GLU A 378 -9.89 37.56 -12.07
C GLU A 378 -8.92 38.55 -12.75
N LEU A 379 -8.12 38.05 -13.69
CA LEU A 379 -7.19 38.87 -14.48
C LEU A 379 -7.91 39.97 -15.27
N PHE A 380 -9.06 39.64 -15.87
CA PHE A 380 -9.89 40.57 -16.63
C PHE A 380 -10.39 41.71 -15.74
N ASN A 381 -10.90 41.38 -14.55
CA ASN A 381 -11.38 42.37 -13.59
C ASN A 381 -10.25 43.28 -13.09
N ASN A 382 -9.06 42.72 -12.88
CA ASN A 382 -7.84 43.43 -12.47
C ASN A 382 -7.20 44.27 -13.60
N GLY A 383 -7.77 44.27 -14.82
CA GLY A 383 -7.26 45.06 -15.94
C GLY A 383 -6.01 44.48 -16.61
N ASN A 384 -5.70 43.20 -16.36
CA ASN A 384 -4.66 42.43 -17.04
C ASN A 384 -5.27 41.64 -18.22
N TYR A 385 -5.69 42.37 -19.24
CA TYR A 385 -6.47 41.82 -20.36
C TYR A 385 -5.67 40.86 -21.26
N ASP A 386 -4.35 41.04 -21.34
CA ASP A 386 -3.48 40.16 -22.12
C ASP A 386 -3.45 38.74 -21.55
N GLU A 387 -3.14 38.61 -20.25
CA GLU A 387 -3.12 37.32 -19.58
C GLU A 387 -4.52 36.71 -19.47
N ALA A 388 -5.55 37.54 -19.23
CA ALA A 388 -6.94 37.09 -19.23
C ALA A 388 -7.33 36.45 -20.58
N ASN A 389 -6.95 37.08 -21.69
CA ASN A 389 -7.22 36.56 -23.03
C ASN A 389 -6.53 35.22 -23.25
N VAL A 390 -5.26 35.06 -22.83
CA VAL A 390 -4.55 33.76 -22.92
C VAL A 390 -5.31 32.67 -22.17
N LYS A 391 -5.77 32.96 -20.95
CA LYS A 391 -6.53 32.02 -20.13
C LYS A 391 -7.88 31.64 -20.76
N TYR A 392 -8.60 32.62 -21.30
CA TYR A 392 -9.85 32.34 -22.02
C TYR A 392 -9.64 31.50 -23.28
N GLN A 393 -8.57 31.72 -24.04
CA GLN A 393 -8.23 30.92 -25.22
C GLN A 393 -7.88 29.47 -24.83
N GLN A 394 -7.12 29.28 -23.75
CA GLN A 394 -6.82 27.95 -23.21
C GLN A 394 -8.09 27.22 -22.76
N ALA A 395 -8.98 27.91 -22.04
CA ALA A 395 -10.28 27.35 -21.67
C ALA A 395 -11.13 26.98 -22.89
N LYS A 396 -11.17 27.87 -23.89
CA LYS A 396 -11.89 27.65 -25.15
C LYS A 396 -11.35 26.43 -25.91
N TYR A 397 -10.03 26.29 -25.99
CA TYR A 397 -9.37 25.15 -26.64
C TYR A 397 -9.77 23.83 -25.96
N ASN A 398 -9.61 23.75 -24.64
CA ASN A 398 -9.95 22.54 -23.87
C ASN A 398 -11.43 22.18 -23.98
N LEU A 399 -12.34 23.17 -23.97
CA LEU A 399 -13.78 22.94 -24.13
C LEU A 399 -14.19 22.57 -25.57
N ASN A 400 -13.46 23.03 -26.59
CA ASN A 400 -13.73 22.66 -27.99
C ASN A 400 -13.24 21.25 -28.33
N ASP A 401 -12.08 20.85 -27.81
CA ASP A 401 -11.53 19.50 -28.00
C ASP A 401 -12.33 18.44 -27.23
N ASN A 402 -13.07 18.86 -26.19
CA ASN A 402 -13.82 17.98 -25.31
C ASN A 402 -15.25 17.70 -25.81
N SER A 403 -15.56 16.41 -25.93
CA SER A 403 -16.90 15.91 -26.30
C SER A 403 -17.69 15.33 -25.13
N TYR A 404 -17.07 15.22 -23.95
CA TYR A 404 -17.65 14.53 -22.81
C TYR A 404 -18.58 15.45 -22.02
N LYS A 405 -19.84 15.03 -21.82
CA LYS A 405 -20.86 15.78 -21.06
C LYS A 405 -21.07 17.23 -21.55
N ARG A 406 -20.85 17.46 -22.85
CA ARG A 406 -20.88 18.79 -23.48
C ARG A 406 -22.25 19.46 -23.35
N ASP A 407 -23.32 18.69 -23.59
CA ASP A 407 -24.69 19.17 -23.51
C ASP A 407 -25.09 19.44 -22.06
N GLU A 408 -24.75 18.52 -21.15
CA GLU A 408 -25.06 18.63 -19.72
C GLU A 408 -24.38 19.82 -19.03
N LEU A 409 -23.24 20.26 -19.54
CA LEU A 409 -22.50 21.42 -19.03
C LEU A 409 -22.86 22.74 -19.73
N ASN A 410 -23.78 22.73 -20.70
CA ASN A 410 -24.07 23.86 -21.58
C ASN A 410 -22.80 24.46 -22.20
N THR A 411 -21.87 23.62 -22.64
CA THR A 411 -20.54 24.07 -23.10
C THR A 411 -20.63 25.09 -24.25
N GLU A 412 -21.65 24.99 -25.11
CA GLU A 412 -21.84 25.93 -26.22
C GLU A 412 -22.16 27.37 -25.74
N GLU A 413 -22.94 27.49 -24.67
CA GLU A 413 -23.24 28.78 -24.03
C GLU A 413 -21.98 29.37 -23.37
N ILE A 414 -21.18 28.51 -22.73
CA ILE A 414 -19.90 28.89 -22.13
C ILE A 414 -18.92 29.37 -23.21
N LEU A 415 -18.82 28.67 -24.34
CA LEU A 415 -17.96 29.04 -25.46
C LEU A 415 -18.38 30.38 -26.07
N THR A 416 -19.68 30.60 -26.24
CA THR A 416 -20.22 31.89 -26.71
C THR A 416 -19.85 33.03 -25.74
N THR A 417 -19.96 32.77 -24.43
CA THR A 417 -19.56 33.72 -23.39
C THR A 417 -18.06 33.99 -23.41
N LEU A 418 -17.23 32.95 -23.58
CA LEU A 418 -15.79 33.06 -23.72
C LEU A 418 -15.41 33.89 -24.95
N ASP A 419 -16.08 33.69 -26.09
CA ASP A 419 -15.85 34.50 -27.29
C ASP A 419 -16.18 35.97 -27.09
N SER A 420 -17.27 36.26 -26.40
CA SER A 420 -17.59 37.64 -25.99
C SER A 420 -16.50 38.22 -25.09
N ARG A 421 -16.03 37.46 -24.08
CA ARG A 421 -14.97 37.89 -23.14
C ARG A 421 -13.62 38.11 -23.83
N ILE A 422 -13.23 37.23 -24.74
CA ILE A 422 -12.03 37.34 -25.57
C ILE A 422 -12.08 38.63 -26.40
N ASN A 423 -13.19 38.86 -27.10
CA ASN A 423 -13.36 40.06 -27.91
C ASN A 423 -13.32 41.34 -27.06
N SER A 424 -13.95 41.33 -25.89
CA SER A 424 -13.87 42.45 -24.95
C SER A 424 -12.47 42.65 -24.39
N ALA A 425 -11.72 41.58 -24.07
CA ALA A 425 -10.34 41.68 -23.57
C ALA A 425 -9.42 42.33 -24.62
N VAL A 426 -9.55 41.95 -25.89
CA VAL A 426 -8.79 42.56 -26.99
C VAL A 426 -9.11 44.06 -27.12
N LYS A 427 -10.38 44.44 -27.10
CA LYS A 427 -10.79 45.86 -27.15
C LYS A 427 -10.31 46.65 -25.94
N LEU A 428 -10.36 46.07 -24.75
CA LEU A 428 -9.91 46.73 -23.51
C LEU A 428 -8.40 46.85 -23.42
N LYS A 429 -7.65 45.92 -24.03
CA LYS A 429 -6.20 46.07 -24.24
C LYS A 429 -5.90 47.26 -25.15
N GLU A 430 -6.61 47.38 -26.26
CA GLU A 430 -6.46 48.51 -27.18
C GLU A 430 -6.83 49.85 -26.51
N ALA A 431 -7.91 49.88 -25.71
CA ALA A 431 -8.27 51.04 -24.90
C ALA A 431 -7.13 51.46 -23.95
N LYS A 432 -6.44 50.50 -23.32
CA LYS A 432 -5.30 50.76 -22.44
C LYS A 432 -4.09 51.30 -23.19
N ALA A 433 -3.85 50.82 -24.41
CA ALA A 433 -2.80 51.36 -25.28
C ALA A 433 -3.10 52.81 -25.69
N LEU A 434 -4.37 53.13 -25.99
CA LEU A 434 -4.83 54.50 -26.27
C LEU A 434 -4.70 55.41 -25.03
N GLU A 435 -5.04 54.91 -23.85
CA GLU A 435 -4.81 55.64 -22.59
C GLU A 435 -3.32 55.96 -22.41
N MET A 436 -2.43 54.98 -22.56
CA MET A 436 -0.97 55.19 -22.48
C MET A 436 -0.47 56.19 -23.54
N ALA A 437 -1.02 56.14 -24.76
CA ALA A 437 -0.70 57.12 -25.80
C ALA A 437 -1.17 58.53 -25.40
N GLY A 438 -2.33 58.63 -24.75
CA GLY A 438 -2.82 59.87 -24.15
C GLY A 438 -1.89 60.39 -23.05
N ASP A 439 -1.47 59.54 -22.12
CA ASP A 439 -0.54 59.88 -21.03
C ASP A 439 0.80 60.42 -21.60
N ASN A 440 1.34 59.75 -22.63
CA ASN A 440 2.56 60.18 -23.31
C ASN A 440 2.37 61.54 -24.01
N ALA A 441 1.25 61.75 -24.71
CA ALA A 441 0.97 63.04 -25.36
C ALA A 441 0.84 64.19 -24.35
N VAL A 442 0.30 63.95 -23.14
CA VAL A 442 0.30 64.94 -22.05
C VAL A 442 1.72 65.31 -21.63
N ASN A 443 2.60 64.31 -21.47
CA ASN A 443 3.99 64.53 -21.09
C ASN A 443 4.79 65.31 -22.15
N GLU A 444 4.43 65.15 -23.42
CA GLU A 444 5.01 65.89 -24.54
C GLU A 444 4.42 67.31 -24.73
N GLY A 445 3.38 67.67 -23.96
CA GLY A 445 2.67 68.96 -24.08
C GLY A 445 1.66 69.01 -25.24
N SER A 446 1.43 67.89 -25.93
CA SER A 446 0.50 67.76 -27.06
C SER A 446 -0.94 67.51 -26.57
N TYR A 447 -1.54 68.50 -25.91
CA TYR A 447 -2.83 68.34 -25.21
C TYR A 447 -4.01 67.94 -26.12
N ASN A 448 -4.06 68.45 -27.35
CA ASN A 448 -5.11 68.07 -28.31
C ASN A 448 -5.03 66.58 -28.70
N LEU A 449 -3.81 66.08 -28.94
CA LEU A 449 -3.56 64.68 -29.23
C LEU A 449 -3.94 63.80 -28.03
N ALA A 450 -3.59 64.25 -26.82
CA ALA A 450 -3.95 63.54 -25.58
C ALA A 450 -5.48 63.42 -25.40
N LYS A 451 -6.24 64.50 -25.61
CA LYS A 451 -7.72 64.49 -25.52
C LYS A 451 -8.34 63.51 -26.50
N VAL A 452 -7.86 63.47 -27.75
CA VAL A 452 -8.36 62.52 -28.76
C VAL A 452 -8.06 61.08 -28.36
N SER A 453 -6.83 60.78 -27.94
CA SER A 453 -6.45 59.44 -27.48
C SER A 453 -7.27 58.99 -26.28
N TYR A 454 -7.45 59.86 -25.28
CA TYR A 454 -8.29 59.58 -24.13
C TYR A 454 -9.76 59.39 -24.51
N LYS A 455 -10.32 60.22 -25.40
CA LYS A 455 -11.72 60.05 -25.80
C LYS A 455 -11.98 58.73 -26.51
N ASN A 456 -11.04 58.31 -27.37
CA ASN A 456 -11.10 57.00 -28.01
C ASN A 456 -10.97 55.87 -26.98
N ALA A 457 -10.08 55.99 -25.99
CA ALA A 457 -9.97 55.03 -24.90
C ALA A 457 -11.26 54.95 -24.06
N GLU A 458 -11.83 56.10 -23.70
CA GLU A 458 -13.08 56.25 -22.95
C GLU A 458 -14.25 55.55 -23.64
N ASP A 459 -14.46 55.80 -24.93
CA ASP A 459 -15.53 55.20 -25.72
C ASP A 459 -15.38 53.66 -25.78
N MET A 460 -14.15 53.15 -25.89
CA MET A 460 -13.87 51.72 -25.86
C MET A 460 -14.08 51.10 -24.47
N TYR A 461 -13.69 51.79 -23.40
CA TYR A 461 -13.97 51.36 -22.03
C TYR A 461 -15.47 51.29 -21.75
N LEU A 462 -16.22 52.32 -22.17
CA LEU A 462 -17.67 52.38 -22.01
C LEU A 462 -18.37 51.24 -22.77
N ALA A 463 -18.01 51.04 -24.05
CA ALA A 463 -18.59 50.00 -24.89
C ALA A 463 -18.33 48.57 -24.37
N ASN A 464 -17.32 48.39 -23.50
CA ASN A 464 -16.97 47.11 -22.87
C ASN A 464 -17.26 47.10 -21.35
N GLY A 465 -18.10 48.01 -20.86
CA GLY A 465 -18.65 47.97 -19.50
C GLY A 465 -17.69 48.40 -18.38
N ARG A 466 -16.62 49.14 -18.68
CA ARG A 466 -15.63 49.64 -17.71
C ARG A 466 -15.90 51.09 -17.31
N ALA A 467 -17.05 51.34 -16.70
CA ALA A 467 -17.44 52.69 -16.24
C ALA A 467 -16.46 53.27 -15.19
N ASP A 468 -15.82 52.40 -14.42
CA ASP A 468 -14.74 52.75 -13.49
C ASP A 468 -13.53 53.38 -14.18
N TYR A 469 -13.19 52.92 -15.39
CA TYR A 469 -12.10 53.48 -16.20
C TYR A 469 -12.55 54.74 -16.92
N VAL A 470 -13.79 54.78 -17.43
CA VAL A 470 -14.39 55.99 -18.04
C VAL A 470 -14.25 57.18 -17.10
N SER A 471 -14.66 57.05 -15.83
CA SER A 471 -14.56 58.14 -14.86
C SER A 471 -13.11 58.60 -14.60
N GLN A 472 -12.14 57.67 -14.63
CA GLN A 472 -10.73 58.02 -14.50
C GLN A 472 -10.21 58.79 -15.71
N ILE A 473 -10.61 58.38 -16.92
CA ILE A 473 -10.26 59.08 -18.16
C ILE A 473 -10.89 60.46 -18.22
N GLU A 474 -12.16 60.62 -17.84
CA GLU A 474 -12.83 61.92 -17.75
C GLU A 474 -12.06 62.88 -16.84
N LYS A 475 -11.60 62.39 -15.68
CA LYS A 475 -10.74 63.18 -14.77
C LYS A 475 -9.41 63.56 -15.41
N LYS A 476 -8.75 62.64 -16.12
CA LYS A 476 -7.52 62.94 -16.88
C LYS A 476 -7.76 64.01 -17.96
N ILE A 477 -8.91 64.00 -18.63
CA ILE A 477 -9.30 65.02 -19.61
C ILE A 477 -9.52 66.38 -18.93
N GLU A 478 -10.17 66.42 -17.77
CA GLU A 478 -10.36 67.64 -16.99
C GLU A 478 -9.02 68.25 -16.55
N GLU A 479 -8.10 67.43 -16.04
CA GLU A 479 -6.75 67.85 -15.65
C GLU A 479 -5.93 68.43 -16.83
N ILE A 480 -6.18 67.97 -18.07
CA ILE A 480 -5.55 68.55 -19.26
C ILE A 480 -6.01 70.00 -19.47
N ALA A 481 -7.29 70.32 -19.25
CA ALA A 481 -7.81 71.67 -19.49
C ALA A 481 -7.10 72.71 -18.60
N ASP A 482 -6.81 72.35 -17.35
CA ASP A 482 -6.05 73.20 -16.42
C ASP A 482 -4.58 73.34 -16.82
N LYS A 483 -3.95 72.25 -17.28
CA LYS A 483 -2.56 72.28 -17.77
C LYS A 483 -2.43 73.09 -19.05
N GLU A 484 -3.35 72.93 -19.99
CA GLU A 484 -3.44 73.70 -21.23
C GLU A 484 -3.58 75.20 -20.93
N LYS A 485 -4.48 75.58 -20.01
CA LYS A 485 -4.63 76.97 -19.58
C LYS A 485 -3.35 77.53 -18.96
N THR A 486 -2.66 76.74 -18.14
CA THR A 486 -1.39 77.14 -17.51
C THR A 486 -0.28 77.33 -18.56
N ALA A 487 -0.17 76.40 -19.49
CA ALA A 487 0.80 76.48 -20.60
C ALA A 487 0.48 77.65 -21.54
N TYR A 488 -0.80 77.93 -21.82
CA TYR A 488 -1.24 79.10 -22.58
C TYR A 488 -0.88 80.41 -21.88
N ASN A 489 -1.08 80.49 -20.56
CA ASN A 489 -0.62 81.64 -19.77
C ASN A 489 0.91 81.81 -19.84
N GLY A 490 1.67 80.71 -19.84
CA GLY A 490 3.11 80.73 -20.06
C GLY A 490 3.51 81.30 -21.43
N ALA A 491 2.82 80.86 -22.49
CA ALA A 491 3.01 81.38 -23.84
C ALA A 491 2.68 82.89 -23.93
N MET A 492 1.58 83.31 -23.29
CA MET A 492 1.16 84.71 -23.23
C MET A 492 2.15 85.57 -22.42
N LEU A 493 2.74 85.04 -21.34
CA LEU A 493 3.79 85.74 -20.61
C LEU A 493 5.06 85.92 -21.45
N ALA A 494 5.42 84.92 -22.26
CA ALA A 494 6.53 85.04 -23.21
C ALA A 494 6.23 86.05 -24.32
N GLU A 495 4.99 86.09 -24.84
CA GLU A 495 4.52 87.10 -25.79
C GLU A 495 4.60 88.50 -25.18
N ASN A 496 4.02 88.72 -24.00
CA ASN A 496 4.05 90.00 -23.28
C ASN A 496 5.48 90.46 -22.97
N LYS A 497 6.38 89.52 -22.66
CA LYS A 497 7.81 89.80 -22.49
C LYS A 497 8.41 90.27 -23.81
N GLY A 498 8.09 89.61 -24.93
CA GLY A 498 8.43 90.04 -26.27
C GLY A 498 7.95 91.47 -26.57
N ASP A 499 6.67 91.75 -26.33
CA ASP A 499 6.04 93.06 -26.52
C ASP A 499 6.74 94.16 -25.70
N SER A 500 6.99 93.91 -24.41
CA SER A 500 7.65 94.88 -23.51
C SER A 500 9.09 95.21 -23.90
N LEU A 501 9.79 94.24 -24.52
CA LEU A 501 11.18 94.38 -24.95
C LEU A 501 11.29 94.94 -26.37
N ALA A 502 10.22 94.92 -27.17
CA ALA A 502 10.25 95.27 -28.59
C ALA A 502 10.81 96.67 -28.87
N GLN A 503 10.58 97.62 -27.96
CA GLN A 503 11.06 99.01 -28.07
C GLN A 503 12.41 99.28 -27.39
N SER A 504 12.85 98.38 -26.50
CA SER A 504 13.98 98.64 -25.59
C SER A 504 15.16 97.69 -25.79
N ASN A 505 14.91 96.48 -26.28
CA ASN A 505 15.91 95.42 -26.49
C ASN A 505 15.40 94.42 -27.54
N ILE A 506 15.62 94.77 -28.80
CA ILE A 506 15.14 94.06 -29.99
C ILE A 506 15.56 92.58 -30.00
N ASN A 507 16.82 92.25 -29.67
CA ASN A 507 17.30 90.87 -29.69
C ASN A 507 16.62 89.99 -28.61
N SER A 508 16.48 90.50 -27.39
CA SER A 508 15.77 89.74 -26.34
C SER A 508 14.25 89.68 -26.56
N SER A 509 13.67 90.68 -27.25
CA SER A 509 12.27 90.63 -27.70
C SER A 509 12.05 89.49 -28.69
N LYS A 510 12.95 89.35 -29.67
CA LYS A 510 12.91 88.27 -30.67
C LYS A 510 13.05 86.88 -30.03
N GLU A 511 13.97 86.71 -29.07
CA GLU A 511 14.08 85.46 -28.30
C GLU A 511 12.79 85.11 -27.57
N ALA A 512 12.16 86.09 -26.91
CA ALA A 512 10.89 85.89 -26.20
C ALA A 512 9.73 85.55 -27.14
N TYR A 513 9.67 86.18 -28.33
CA TYR A 513 8.68 85.80 -29.34
C TYR A 513 8.93 84.41 -29.92
N TYR A 514 10.17 83.99 -30.17
CA TYR A 514 10.43 82.61 -30.60
C TYR A 514 10.00 81.59 -29.55
N GLN A 515 10.23 81.89 -28.26
CA GLN A 515 9.72 81.08 -27.16
C GLN A 515 8.19 81.04 -27.15
N ALA A 516 7.51 82.19 -27.25
CA ALA A 516 6.05 82.27 -27.30
C ALA A 516 5.47 81.50 -28.50
N ARG A 517 6.07 81.67 -29.68
CA ARG A 517 5.71 80.97 -30.92
C ARG A 517 5.82 79.46 -30.74
N GLN A 518 6.94 78.97 -30.21
CA GLN A 518 7.13 77.54 -29.96
C GLN A 518 6.09 77.01 -28.98
N MET A 519 5.80 77.74 -27.91
CA MET A 519 4.78 77.35 -26.92
C MET A 519 3.37 77.31 -27.54
N TYR A 520 2.95 78.33 -28.29
CA TYR A 520 1.66 78.33 -29.00
C TYR A 520 1.58 77.23 -30.06
N GLN A 521 2.68 76.94 -30.75
CA GLN A 521 2.76 75.85 -31.71
C GLN A 521 2.62 74.47 -31.04
N THR A 522 3.24 74.25 -29.87
CA THR A 522 3.05 73.03 -29.06
C THR A 522 1.62 72.90 -28.54
N LEU A 523 0.97 74.02 -28.20
CA LEU A 523 -0.45 74.07 -27.83
C LEU A 523 -1.40 73.83 -29.02
N GLY A 524 -0.89 73.83 -30.25
CA GLY A 524 -1.69 73.68 -31.46
C GLY A 524 -2.45 74.94 -31.87
N ASP A 525 -2.19 76.09 -31.26
CA ASP A 525 -2.78 77.39 -31.63
C ASP A 525 -1.98 78.02 -32.78
N THR A 526 -2.26 77.54 -33.99
CA THR A 526 -1.59 77.97 -35.23
C THR A 526 -1.90 79.42 -35.60
N VAL A 527 -3.05 79.94 -35.15
CA VAL A 527 -3.44 81.34 -35.36
C VAL A 527 -2.54 82.23 -34.54
N LYS A 528 -2.41 81.97 -33.23
CA LYS A 528 -1.49 82.72 -32.36
C LYS A 528 -0.04 82.58 -32.79
N ALA A 529 0.41 81.38 -33.16
CA ALA A 529 1.75 81.19 -33.70
C ALA A 529 2.01 82.07 -34.93
N GLY A 530 1.03 82.19 -35.83
CA GLY A 530 1.08 83.09 -36.99
C GLY A 530 1.06 84.58 -36.62
N GLU A 531 0.30 84.98 -35.59
CA GLU A 531 0.36 86.34 -35.04
C GLU A 531 1.76 86.68 -34.50
N ILE A 532 2.38 85.75 -33.77
CA ILE A 532 3.75 85.93 -33.28
C ILE A 532 4.75 85.98 -34.44
N ASP A 533 4.56 85.20 -35.51
CA ASP A 533 5.38 85.30 -36.73
C ASP A 533 5.32 86.72 -37.35
N ASN A 534 4.14 87.34 -37.36
CA ASN A 534 4.00 88.74 -37.80
C ASN A 534 4.75 89.71 -36.88
N LYS A 535 4.65 89.54 -35.55
CA LYS A 535 5.41 90.35 -34.57
C LYS A 535 6.93 90.18 -34.73
N ILE A 536 7.40 88.96 -35.00
CA ILE A 536 8.81 88.68 -35.31
C ILE A 536 9.23 89.40 -36.59
N GLN A 537 8.40 89.39 -37.64
CA GLN A 537 8.67 90.12 -38.88
C GLN A 537 8.71 91.64 -38.69
N GLU A 538 7.83 92.19 -37.85
CA GLU A 538 7.79 93.61 -37.51
C GLU A 538 9.07 94.03 -36.76
N VAL A 539 9.47 93.26 -35.73
CA VAL A 539 10.72 93.51 -34.99
C VAL A 539 11.95 93.36 -35.89
N ASN A 540 11.97 92.40 -36.82
CA ASN A 540 13.04 92.27 -37.81
C ASN A 540 13.11 93.48 -38.76
N SER A 541 11.96 93.98 -39.20
CA SER A 541 11.88 95.17 -40.05
C SER A 541 12.38 96.41 -39.32
N GLN A 542 12.01 96.59 -38.05
CA GLN A 542 12.49 97.66 -37.18
C GLN A 542 14.00 97.57 -36.94
N GLN A 543 14.52 96.37 -36.65
CA GLN A 543 15.96 96.14 -36.49
C GLN A 543 16.75 96.54 -37.74
N ASN A 544 16.26 96.17 -38.92
CA ASN A 544 16.93 96.49 -40.18
C ASN A 544 16.91 98.00 -40.45
N ALA A 545 15.80 98.68 -40.17
CA ALA A 545 15.72 100.14 -40.28
C ALA A 545 16.67 100.85 -39.30
N ASP A 546 16.67 100.45 -38.02
CA ASP A 546 17.56 101.01 -36.98
C ASP A 546 19.04 100.74 -37.31
N LEU A 547 19.37 99.55 -37.83
CA LEU A 547 20.71 99.20 -38.28
C LEU A 547 21.16 100.07 -39.47
N GLN A 548 20.27 100.32 -40.43
CA GLN A 548 20.55 101.16 -41.59
C GLN A 548 20.74 102.63 -41.17
N THR A 549 19.88 103.15 -40.30
CA THR A 549 20.01 104.51 -39.73
C THR A 549 21.29 104.65 -38.91
N ALA A 550 21.62 103.68 -38.07
CA ALA A 550 22.85 103.70 -37.28
C ALA A 550 24.10 103.63 -38.17
N ASN A 551 24.12 102.76 -39.20
CA ASN A 551 25.22 102.67 -40.15
C ASN A 551 25.45 103.99 -40.90
N ASN A 552 24.37 104.65 -41.34
CA ASN A 552 24.45 105.95 -42.02
C ASN A 552 25.03 107.04 -41.11
N LEU A 553 24.59 107.09 -39.83
CA LEU A 553 25.12 108.00 -38.83
C LEU A 553 26.60 107.70 -38.49
N VAL A 554 27.04 106.43 -38.52
CA VAL A 554 28.47 106.10 -38.38
C VAL A 554 29.29 106.68 -39.53
N GLN A 555 28.83 106.52 -40.76
CA GLN A 555 29.51 107.07 -41.95
C GLN A 555 29.60 108.60 -41.89
N GLU A 556 28.51 109.27 -41.51
CA GLU A 556 28.47 110.73 -41.36
C GLU A 556 29.37 111.21 -40.21
N GLY A 557 29.34 110.51 -39.07
CA GLY A 557 30.19 110.82 -37.92
C GLY A 557 31.68 110.63 -38.20
N LEU A 558 32.07 109.59 -38.97
CA LEU A 558 33.43 109.38 -39.43
C LEU A 558 33.88 110.48 -40.42
N SER A 559 32.98 110.96 -41.28
CA SER A 559 33.26 112.10 -42.17
C SER A 559 33.57 113.40 -41.40
N GLN A 560 32.91 113.64 -40.27
CA GLN A 560 33.18 114.81 -39.41
C GLN A 560 34.51 114.71 -38.64
N ILE A 561 35.00 113.49 -38.34
CA ILE A 561 36.36 113.29 -37.80
C ILE A 561 37.39 113.73 -38.84
N THR A 562 37.22 113.34 -40.11
CA THR A 562 38.12 113.76 -41.20
C THR A 562 38.05 115.26 -41.52
N ALA A 563 36.99 115.95 -41.10
CA ALA A 563 36.81 117.40 -41.25
C ALA A 563 37.34 118.22 -40.05
N ASN A 564 38.04 117.60 -39.10
CA ASN A 564 38.67 118.23 -37.94
C ASN A 564 37.69 118.92 -36.95
N ASN A 565 36.46 118.42 -36.86
CA ASN A 565 35.41 118.90 -35.94
C ASN A 565 35.05 117.82 -34.91
N PRO A 566 35.94 117.49 -33.95
CA PRO A 566 35.80 116.30 -33.09
C PRO A 566 34.56 116.36 -32.19
N ALA A 567 34.09 117.55 -31.80
CA ALA A 567 32.87 117.71 -31.01
C ALA A 567 31.58 117.35 -31.79
N GLN A 568 31.49 117.75 -33.06
CA GLN A 568 30.35 117.40 -33.93
C GLN A 568 30.38 115.92 -34.31
N ALA A 569 31.56 115.39 -34.63
CA ALA A 569 31.76 113.97 -34.89
C ALA A 569 31.31 113.07 -33.72
N ILE A 570 31.67 113.45 -32.49
CA ILE A 570 31.23 112.73 -31.28
C ILE A 570 29.71 112.77 -31.14
N GLY A 571 29.06 113.90 -31.43
CA GLY A 571 27.60 114.03 -31.35
C GLY A 571 26.88 113.02 -32.27
N ILE A 572 27.29 112.97 -33.54
CA ILE A 572 26.68 112.09 -34.55
C ILE A 572 26.99 110.62 -34.28
N LEU A 573 28.25 110.29 -33.96
CA LEU A 573 28.64 108.92 -33.60
C LEU A 573 27.96 108.45 -32.30
N THR A 574 27.70 109.34 -31.34
CA THR A 574 26.95 109.01 -30.12
C THR A 574 25.50 108.69 -30.42
N GLN A 575 24.86 109.38 -31.38
CA GLN A 575 23.52 109.03 -31.85
C GLN A 575 23.50 107.62 -32.47
N ALA A 576 24.47 107.29 -33.33
CA ALA A 576 24.61 105.95 -33.89
C ALA A 576 24.84 104.88 -32.82
N LYS A 577 25.74 105.13 -31.87
CA LYS A 577 26.04 104.23 -30.74
C LYS A 577 24.81 103.98 -29.86
N ASN A 578 24.01 105.01 -29.59
CA ASN A 578 22.78 104.87 -28.82
C ASN A 578 21.76 103.95 -29.53
N ILE A 579 21.68 104.00 -30.86
CA ILE A 579 20.83 103.09 -31.64
C ILE A 579 21.38 101.65 -31.55
N TYR A 580 22.68 101.41 -31.75
CA TYR A 580 23.26 100.07 -31.53
C TYR A 580 23.13 99.56 -30.09
N GLN A 581 23.18 100.45 -29.09
CA GLN A 581 22.98 100.10 -27.67
C GLN A 581 21.54 99.69 -27.39
N LYS A 582 20.54 100.35 -28.00
CA LYS A 582 19.13 99.91 -27.95
C LYS A 582 18.96 98.53 -28.59
N MET A 583 19.72 98.22 -29.64
CA MET A 583 19.74 96.88 -30.26
C MET A 583 20.59 95.85 -29.50
N LYS A 584 21.33 96.27 -28.45
CA LYS A 584 22.36 95.46 -27.76
C LYS A 584 23.38 94.77 -28.67
N ASP A 585 23.68 95.38 -29.83
CA ASP A 585 24.73 94.90 -30.73
C ASP A 585 26.10 95.30 -30.17
N THR A 586 26.60 94.50 -29.24
CA THR A 586 27.84 94.79 -28.50
C THR A 586 29.04 94.96 -29.43
N ASN A 587 29.07 94.26 -30.58
CA ASN A 587 30.15 94.38 -31.54
C ASN A 587 30.16 95.76 -32.21
N ASN A 588 29.01 96.23 -32.69
CA ASN A 588 28.92 97.56 -33.29
C ASN A 588 28.94 98.69 -32.24
N VAL A 589 28.38 98.47 -31.03
CA VAL A 589 28.53 99.39 -29.88
C VAL A 589 30.00 99.56 -29.51
N ASN A 590 30.77 98.47 -29.51
CA ASN A 590 32.21 98.50 -29.24
C ASN A 590 32.99 99.13 -30.41
N THR A 591 32.58 98.89 -31.65
CA THR A 591 33.24 99.43 -32.85
C THR A 591 33.02 100.93 -33.00
N VAL A 592 31.77 101.40 -32.91
CA VAL A 592 31.44 102.84 -32.83
C VAL A 592 31.99 103.45 -31.54
N GLY A 593 32.01 102.68 -30.45
CA GLY A 593 32.70 103.01 -29.22
C GLY A 593 34.18 103.30 -29.42
N LYS A 594 34.89 102.53 -30.26
CA LYS A 594 36.30 102.79 -30.63
C LYS A 594 36.42 104.10 -31.44
N TYR A 595 35.52 104.38 -32.38
CA TYR A 595 35.54 105.64 -33.15
C TYR A 595 35.26 106.87 -32.28
N ILE A 596 34.28 106.80 -31.38
CA ILE A 596 34.01 107.85 -30.38
C ILE A 596 35.20 107.97 -29.42
N SER A 597 35.82 106.86 -29.01
CA SER A 597 37.02 106.88 -28.16
C SER A 597 38.22 107.50 -28.86
N GLN A 598 38.42 107.28 -30.16
CA GLN A 598 39.49 107.94 -30.93
C GLN A 598 39.24 109.45 -31.08
N ALA A 599 38.00 109.86 -31.37
CA ALA A 599 37.61 111.28 -31.39
C ALA A 599 37.64 111.91 -29.98
N ARG A 600 37.35 111.13 -28.94
CA ARG A 600 37.47 111.55 -27.54
C ARG A 600 38.91 111.49 -27.04
N GLU A 601 39.79 110.64 -27.53
CA GLU A 601 41.24 110.64 -27.22
C GLU A 601 41.91 111.87 -27.81
N PHE A 602 41.38 112.39 -28.92
CA PHE A 602 41.72 113.72 -29.41
C PHE A 602 41.28 114.84 -28.43
N ILE A 603 40.14 114.69 -27.73
CA ILE A 603 39.64 115.60 -26.68
C ILE A 603 40.18 115.23 -25.27
N LYS A 604 40.78 114.06 -25.09
CA LYS A 604 41.10 113.42 -23.81
C LYS A 604 42.51 112.80 -23.84
N PHE A 605 43.40 113.40 -24.61
CA PHE A 605 44.72 113.73 -24.09
C PHE A 605 44.58 114.71 -22.91
N GLU A 606 43.53 115.55 -22.90
CA GLU A 606 43.35 116.63 -21.93
C GLU A 606 42.82 116.26 -20.53
N SER A 607 42.30 115.05 -20.27
CA SER A 607 41.68 114.85 -18.95
C SER A 607 41.61 113.39 -18.52
N GLN A 608 42.79 112.82 -18.26
CA GLN A 608 43.22 112.13 -17.02
C GLN A 608 42.24 111.35 -16.11
N ASN A 609 41.01 111.06 -16.48
CA ASN A 609 39.97 110.71 -15.50
C ASN A 609 39.35 109.31 -15.68
N ALA A 610 40.07 108.35 -16.25
CA ALA A 610 39.55 106.98 -16.46
C ALA A 610 40.26 105.90 -15.64
N GLU A 611 41.03 106.26 -14.62
CA GLU A 611 41.68 105.27 -13.72
C GLU A 611 40.72 104.71 -12.66
N LYS A 612 39.65 105.42 -12.30
CA LYS A 612 38.76 105.04 -11.18
C LYS A 612 37.71 103.96 -11.45
N LEU A 613 37.55 103.48 -12.70
CA LEU A 613 36.49 102.50 -13.00
C LEU A 613 36.94 101.02 -12.89
N LYS A 614 38.26 100.76 -12.87
CA LYS A 614 38.82 99.40 -12.91
C LYS A 614 38.74 98.65 -11.58
N GLU A 615 38.73 99.36 -10.44
CA GLU A 615 38.71 98.73 -9.11
C GLU A 615 37.36 98.10 -8.73
N LYS A 616 36.25 98.59 -9.29
CA LYS A 616 34.91 98.08 -8.95
C LYS A 616 34.51 96.78 -9.67
N GLU A 617 35.08 96.50 -10.84
CA GLU A 617 34.80 95.24 -11.57
C GLU A 617 35.51 94.03 -10.95
N LEU A 618 36.67 94.23 -10.30
CA LEU A 618 37.46 93.14 -9.72
C LEU A 618 36.77 92.51 -8.49
N GLN A 619 36.20 93.35 -7.61
CA GLN A 619 35.52 92.91 -6.39
C GLN A 619 34.26 92.07 -6.62
N TYR A 620 33.56 92.27 -7.74
CA TYR A 620 32.32 91.54 -8.02
C TYR A 620 32.60 90.14 -8.62
N SER A 621 33.71 89.98 -9.35
CA SER A 621 34.07 88.70 -9.99
C SER A 621 34.62 87.66 -9.01
N GLU A 622 35.32 88.10 -7.95
CA GLU A 622 35.90 87.20 -6.93
C GLU A 622 34.83 86.56 -6.04
N LYS A 623 33.73 87.28 -5.79
CA LYS A 623 32.62 86.82 -4.93
C LYS A 623 31.72 85.78 -5.60
N LEU A 624 31.60 85.84 -6.94
CA LEU A 624 30.87 84.83 -7.73
C LEU A 624 31.67 83.53 -7.87
N LYS A 625 33.00 83.62 -8.05
CA LYS A 625 33.90 82.45 -8.09
C LYS A 625 33.92 81.66 -6.78
N SER A 626 33.89 82.32 -5.62
CA SER A 626 33.92 81.63 -4.33
C SER A 626 32.64 80.82 -4.06
N GLN A 627 31.47 81.30 -4.53
CA GLN A 627 30.20 80.59 -4.36
C GLN A 627 30.04 79.41 -5.34
N GLU A 628 30.56 79.53 -6.57
CA GLU A 628 30.60 78.43 -7.54
C GLU A 628 31.53 77.29 -7.08
N ILE A 629 32.69 77.63 -6.51
CA ILE A 629 33.63 76.65 -5.95
C ILE A 629 32.99 75.89 -4.79
N GLU A 630 32.40 76.57 -3.81
CA GLU A 630 31.76 75.94 -2.64
C GLU A 630 30.57 75.04 -3.03
N TYR A 631 29.77 75.46 -4.01
CA TYR A 631 28.66 74.65 -4.53
C TYR A 631 29.14 73.42 -5.30
N SER A 632 30.17 73.57 -6.14
CA SER A 632 30.78 72.47 -6.89
C SER A 632 31.47 71.44 -5.96
N GLU A 633 32.10 71.90 -4.87
CA GLU A 633 32.76 71.03 -3.89
C GLU A 633 31.74 70.22 -3.08
N LYS A 634 30.60 70.83 -2.70
CA LYS A 634 29.48 70.12 -2.07
C LYS A 634 28.85 69.08 -2.99
N LEU A 635 28.62 69.43 -4.26
CA LEU A 635 28.08 68.49 -5.25
C LEU A 635 29.03 67.31 -5.47
N ARG A 636 30.34 67.59 -5.55
CA ARG A 636 31.40 66.58 -5.70
C ARG A 636 31.53 65.69 -4.46
N GLN A 637 31.40 66.24 -3.26
CA GLN A 637 31.34 65.46 -2.01
C GLN A 637 30.09 64.58 -1.95
N GLN A 638 28.95 65.08 -2.42
CA GLN A 638 27.69 64.32 -2.49
C GLN A 638 27.74 63.22 -3.55
N GLU A 639 28.34 63.47 -4.71
CA GLU A 639 28.62 62.45 -5.74
C GLU A 639 29.61 61.40 -5.25
N ILE A 640 30.67 61.79 -4.54
CA ILE A 640 31.62 60.84 -3.91
C ILE A 640 30.91 60.00 -2.84
N GLN A 641 30.02 60.60 -2.03
CA GLN A 641 29.21 59.87 -1.05
C GLN A 641 28.25 58.89 -1.71
N LEU A 642 27.58 59.29 -2.79
CA LEU A 642 26.70 58.44 -3.58
C LEU A 642 27.48 57.33 -4.30
N GLN A 643 28.67 57.61 -4.84
CA GLN A 643 29.55 56.61 -5.43
C GLN A 643 30.11 55.64 -4.39
N GLN A 644 30.45 56.10 -3.18
CA GLN A 644 30.85 55.23 -2.08
C GLN A 644 29.67 54.36 -1.61
N GLN A 645 28.46 54.92 -1.52
CA GLN A 645 27.26 54.14 -1.21
C GLN A 645 26.92 53.14 -2.31
N LEU A 646 27.08 53.51 -3.58
CA LEU A 646 26.93 52.61 -4.73
C LEU A 646 28.00 51.52 -4.72
N GLN A 647 29.26 51.83 -4.46
CA GLN A 647 30.33 50.82 -4.34
C GLN A 647 30.12 49.91 -3.13
N VAL A 648 29.63 50.42 -2.00
CA VAL A 648 29.25 49.61 -0.84
C VAL A 648 28.05 48.73 -1.19
N LYS A 649 27.04 49.26 -1.88
CA LYS A 649 25.88 48.49 -2.36
C LYS A 649 26.26 47.45 -3.42
N GLU A 650 27.14 47.77 -4.34
CA GLU A 650 27.67 46.85 -5.35
C GLU A 650 28.54 45.78 -4.71
N ALA A 651 29.35 46.12 -3.71
CA ALA A 651 30.11 45.15 -2.91
C ALA A 651 29.18 44.29 -2.04
N GLU A 652 28.08 44.84 -1.52
CA GLU A 652 27.06 44.13 -0.75
C GLU A 652 26.24 43.18 -1.65
N ILE A 653 25.87 43.62 -2.86
CA ILE A 653 25.23 42.80 -3.90
C ILE A 653 26.20 41.73 -4.39
N LYS A 654 27.47 42.05 -4.62
CA LYS A 654 28.49 41.08 -5.04
C LYS A 654 28.79 40.07 -3.93
N ALA A 655 28.83 40.51 -2.67
CA ALA A 655 28.94 39.61 -1.52
C ALA A 655 27.70 38.72 -1.37
N GLN A 656 26.50 39.25 -1.61
CA GLN A 656 25.26 38.45 -1.66
C GLN A 656 25.24 37.49 -2.84
N GLN A 657 25.71 37.88 -4.02
CA GLN A 657 25.84 37.01 -5.19
C GLN A 657 26.87 35.92 -4.97
N GLU A 658 28.04 36.24 -4.40
CA GLU A 658 29.05 35.25 -4.01
C GLU A 658 28.53 34.33 -2.90
N GLN A 659 27.73 34.83 -1.96
CA GLN A 659 27.09 34.02 -0.92
C GLN A 659 26.00 33.10 -1.52
N MET A 660 25.21 33.58 -2.48
CA MET A 660 24.25 32.78 -3.24
C MET A 660 24.96 31.74 -4.14
N GLU A 661 26.08 32.09 -4.77
CA GLU A 661 26.87 31.15 -5.59
C GLU A 661 27.54 30.08 -4.71
N ARG A 662 28.04 30.46 -3.52
CA ARG A 662 28.56 29.50 -2.52
C ARG A 662 27.44 28.61 -1.97
N GLU A 663 26.25 29.15 -1.70
CA GLU A 663 25.07 28.37 -1.33
C GLU A 663 24.63 27.42 -2.45
N ARG A 664 24.65 27.88 -3.70
CA ARG A 664 24.35 27.07 -4.88
C ARG A 664 25.36 25.94 -5.05
N GLN A 665 26.66 26.23 -4.96
CA GLN A 665 27.72 25.22 -5.00
C GLN A 665 27.58 24.20 -3.86
N LYS A 666 27.25 24.66 -2.64
CA LYS A 666 26.92 23.76 -1.52
C LYS A 666 25.71 22.87 -1.81
N ARG A 667 24.63 23.42 -2.38
CA ARG A 667 23.44 22.64 -2.76
C ARG A 667 23.72 21.65 -3.89
N GLU A 668 24.54 22.01 -4.86
CA GLU A 668 25.00 21.11 -5.92
C GLU A 668 25.90 19.98 -5.38
N GLU A 669 26.80 20.29 -4.44
CA GLU A 669 27.64 19.29 -3.77
C GLU A 669 26.79 18.32 -2.92
N ILE A 670 25.82 18.84 -2.16
CA ILE A 670 24.85 18.04 -1.40
C ILE A 670 24.03 17.16 -2.35
N SER A 671 23.57 17.69 -3.49
CA SER A 671 22.82 16.92 -4.49
C SER A 671 23.66 15.76 -5.05
N ARG A 672 24.94 15.99 -5.33
CA ARG A 672 25.87 14.94 -5.79
C ARG A 672 26.12 13.88 -4.72
N LYS A 673 26.31 14.28 -3.45
CA LYS A 673 26.46 13.34 -2.32
C LYS A 673 25.20 12.50 -2.13
N MET A 674 24.02 13.10 -2.28
CA MET A 674 22.73 12.41 -2.20
C MET A 674 22.51 11.42 -3.36
N GLU A 675 22.91 11.78 -4.57
CA GLU A 675 22.86 10.88 -5.73
C GLU A 675 23.83 9.70 -5.55
N ASN A 676 25.04 9.96 -5.07
CA ASN A 676 26.02 8.92 -4.77
C ASN A 676 25.52 7.96 -3.66
N ALA A 677 24.95 8.50 -2.57
CA ALA A 677 24.33 7.68 -1.52
C ALA A 677 23.20 6.80 -2.07
N SER A 678 22.33 7.32 -2.94
CA SER A 678 21.26 6.52 -3.56
C SER A 678 21.82 5.40 -4.46
N ASN A 679 22.89 5.66 -5.19
CA ASN A 679 23.53 4.66 -6.05
C ASN A 679 24.22 3.56 -5.22
N LEU A 680 24.89 3.92 -4.12
CA LEU A 680 25.51 2.96 -3.19
C LEU A 680 24.46 2.11 -2.47
N GLU A 681 23.33 2.70 -2.09
CA GLU A 681 22.20 1.96 -1.50
C GLU A 681 21.64 0.92 -2.46
N ARG A 682 21.42 1.27 -3.74
CA ARG A 682 20.97 0.31 -4.77
C ARG A 682 21.97 -0.82 -4.99
N GLN A 683 23.27 -0.52 -4.96
CA GLN A 683 24.31 -1.54 -5.05
C GLN A 683 24.28 -2.45 -3.82
N ALA A 684 24.10 -1.90 -2.63
CA ALA A 684 23.98 -2.66 -1.39
C ALA A 684 22.75 -3.56 -1.37
N ASP A 685 21.60 -3.06 -1.85
CA ASP A 685 20.35 -3.83 -2.01
C ASP A 685 20.56 -5.01 -2.98
N GLN A 686 21.22 -4.76 -4.13
CA GLN A 686 21.53 -5.81 -5.10
C GLN A 686 22.49 -6.87 -4.54
N LEU A 687 23.54 -6.46 -3.82
CA LEU A 687 24.48 -7.37 -3.18
C LEU A 687 23.82 -8.22 -2.08
N ALA A 688 22.83 -7.67 -1.37
CA ALA A 688 22.03 -8.43 -0.40
C ALA A 688 21.16 -9.49 -1.09
N ILE A 689 20.58 -9.17 -2.26
CA ILE A 689 19.81 -10.12 -3.08
C ILE A 689 20.72 -11.26 -3.59
N ASP A 690 21.95 -10.92 -3.97
CA ASP A 690 22.95 -11.88 -4.44
C ASP A 690 23.63 -12.69 -3.31
N GLU A 691 23.12 -12.57 -2.07
CA GLU A 691 23.65 -13.21 -0.85
C GLU A 691 25.11 -12.86 -0.49
N LYS A 692 25.61 -11.74 -1.01
CA LYS A 692 26.94 -11.18 -0.71
C LYS A 692 26.85 -10.19 0.45
N TYR A 693 26.46 -10.70 1.62
CA TYR A 693 26.10 -9.87 2.76
C TYR A 693 27.25 -9.01 3.32
N GLU A 694 28.50 -9.47 3.27
CA GLU A 694 29.65 -8.66 3.72
C GLU A 694 29.87 -7.43 2.83
N GLU A 695 29.83 -7.61 1.50
CA GLU A 695 29.94 -6.52 0.53
C GLU A 695 28.73 -5.56 0.63
N SER A 696 27.54 -6.11 0.85
CA SER A 696 26.30 -5.33 1.07
C SER A 696 26.37 -4.45 2.32
N ILE A 697 26.82 -4.99 3.46
CA ILE A 697 26.97 -4.25 4.72
C ILE A 697 27.96 -3.09 4.54
N SER A 698 29.13 -3.36 3.93
CA SER A 698 30.13 -2.33 3.62
C SER A 698 29.53 -1.17 2.81
N LYS A 699 28.68 -1.48 1.81
CA LYS A 699 28.03 -0.46 0.97
C LYS A 699 26.92 0.30 1.69
N TYR A 700 26.16 -0.34 2.59
CA TYR A 700 25.22 0.37 3.46
C TYR A 700 25.93 1.29 4.46
N GLU A 701 27.08 0.88 5.02
CA GLU A 701 27.88 1.73 5.91
C GLU A 701 28.49 2.93 5.17
N GLU A 702 28.99 2.73 3.95
CA GLU A 702 29.44 3.83 3.08
C GLU A 702 28.30 4.81 2.78
N THR A 703 27.09 4.29 2.50
CA THR A 703 25.88 5.10 2.27
C THR A 703 25.49 5.88 3.53
N LYS A 704 25.49 5.23 4.69
CA LYS A 704 25.18 5.83 5.98
C LYS A 704 26.14 6.98 6.31
N LYS A 705 27.44 6.77 6.11
CA LYS A 705 28.47 7.80 6.33
C LYS A 705 28.25 9.02 5.45
N LEU A 706 27.92 8.83 4.18
CA LEU A 706 27.59 9.93 3.25
C LEU A 706 26.34 10.71 3.69
N LEU A 707 25.31 10.03 4.19
CA LEU A 707 24.09 10.68 4.69
C LEU A 707 24.32 11.40 6.03
N GLU A 708 25.18 10.87 6.90
CA GLU A 708 25.60 11.52 8.13
C GLU A 708 26.41 12.80 7.85
N GLU A 709 27.33 12.76 6.88
CA GLU A 709 28.07 13.95 6.42
C GLU A 709 27.13 15.04 5.87
N VAL A 710 26.10 14.65 5.10
CA VAL A 710 25.09 15.60 4.59
C VAL A 710 24.17 16.14 5.69
N ASN A 711 23.89 15.36 6.74
CA ASN A 711 23.00 15.76 7.84
C ASN A 711 23.64 16.81 8.78
N VAL A 712 24.97 16.86 8.87
CA VAL A 712 25.70 17.86 9.66
C VAL A 712 25.69 19.25 9.00
N ASP A 713 25.54 19.31 7.68
CA ASP A 713 25.63 20.56 6.89
C ASP A 713 24.31 21.35 6.78
N GLY A 714 23.20 20.84 7.33
CA GLY A 714 21.90 21.52 7.36
C GLY A 714 20.73 20.56 7.16
N ASN A 715 19.56 20.89 7.72
CA ASN A 715 18.36 20.05 7.79
C ASN A 715 17.67 19.87 6.41
N PHE A 716 18.34 19.21 5.47
CA PHE A 716 17.82 18.89 4.14
C PHE A 716 16.98 17.60 4.18
N GLY A 717 15.74 17.70 4.65
CA GLY A 717 14.76 16.60 4.66
C GLY A 717 14.95 15.55 5.76
N ASN A 718 14.22 14.44 5.68
CA ASN A 718 14.21 13.40 6.72
C ASN A 718 15.42 12.44 6.63
N GLN A 719 16.64 12.96 6.77
CA GLN A 719 17.87 12.15 6.73
C GLN A 719 17.97 11.20 7.93
N ALA A 720 17.49 11.62 9.10
CA ALA A 720 17.40 10.78 10.28
C ALA A 720 16.58 9.50 10.03
N GLY A 721 15.43 9.62 9.34
CA GLY A 721 14.61 8.46 8.96
C GLY A 721 15.29 7.55 7.94
N LYS A 722 16.08 8.10 7.00
CA LYS A 722 16.84 7.29 6.04
C LYS A 722 18.01 6.54 6.69
N ILE A 723 18.69 7.17 7.64
CA ILE A 723 19.75 6.52 8.44
C ILE A 723 19.15 5.41 9.31
N GLU A 724 17.96 5.61 9.87
CA GLU A 724 17.25 4.56 10.61
C GLU A 724 16.87 3.37 9.73
N ASP A 725 16.40 3.61 8.50
CA ASP A 725 16.09 2.55 7.53
C ASP A 725 17.34 1.78 7.09
N LEU A 726 18.45 2.48 6.83
CA LEU A 726 19.75 1.86 6.54
C LEU A 726 20.25 1.01 7.71
N ASN A 727 20.08 1.45 8.95
CA ASN A 727 20.43 0.63 10.13
C ASN A 727 19.62 -0.67 10.17
N LYS A 728 18.33 -0.63 9.84
CA LYS A 728 17.49 -1.84 9.73
C LYS A 728 17.96 -2.76 8.60
N LYS A 729 18.37 -2.20 7.45
CA LYS A 729 18.95 -2.97 6.33
C LYS A 729 20.29 -3.61 6.70
N ILE A 730 21.15 -2.91 7.44
CA ILE A 730 22.42 -3.44 7.97
C ILE A 730 22.15 -4.58 8.95
N GLU A 731 21.30 -4.38 9.96
CA GLU A 731 20.95 -5.43 10.93
C GLU A 731 20.36 -6.68 10.26
N LYS A 732 19.56 -6.48 9.21
CA LYS A 732 19.03 -7.56 8.38
C LYS A 732 20.13 -8.33 7.65
N SER A 733 21.03 -7.64 6.94
CA SER A 733 22.14 -8.27 6.22
C SER A 733 23.12 -8.98 7.16
N GLU A 734 23.43 -8.40 8.33
CA GLU A 734 24.23 -9.04 9.37
C GLU A 734 23.56 -10.31 9.91
N GLY A 735 22.25 -10.26 10.12
CA GLY A 735 21.46 -11.40 10.55
C GLY A 735 21.53 -12.57 9.56
N TYR A 736 21.40 -12.30 8.26
CA TYR A 736 21.55 -13.35 7.23
C TYR A 736 23.00 -13.83 7.06
N LEU A 737 23.99 -12.96 7.23
CA LEU A 737 25.41 -13.36 7.24
C LEU A 737 25.72 -14.32 8.40
N LEU A 738 25.26 -14.00 9.61
CA LEU A 738 25.43 -14.83 10.80
C LEU A 738 24.69 -16.16 10.67
N LYS A 739 23.52 -16.16 10.03
CA LYS A 739 22.80 -17.38 9.68
C LYS A 739 23.64 -18.27 8.76
N LYS A 740 24.19 -17.71 7.67
CA LYS A 740 25.03 -18.44 6.69
C LYS A 740 26.29 -19.02 7.36
N LYS A 741 26.98 -18.23 8.18
CA LYS A 741 28.15 -18.68 8.96
C LYS A 741 27.78 -19.75 10.01
N GLY A 742 26.63 -19.60 10.66
CA GLY A 742 26.11 -20.58 11.63
C GLY A 742 25.71 -21.92 11.00
N GLU A 743 25.12 -21.89 9.80
CA GLU A 743 24.82 -23.08 8.99
C GLU A 743 26.12 -23.78 8.53
N GLU A 744 27.16 -23.01 8.20
CA GLU A 744 28.47 -23.54 7.84
C GLU A 744 29.17 -24.19 9.05
N ASP A 745 29.11 -23.56 10.22
CA ASP A 745 29.62 -24.15 11.46
C ASP A 745 28.84 -25.40 11.89
N LEU A 746 27.53 -25.47 11.61
CA LEU A 746 26.74 -26.70 11.76
C LEU A 746 27.26 -27.82 10.85
N LYS A 747 27.59 -27.52 9.58
CA LYS A 747 28.19 -28.49 8.64
C LYS A 747 29.57 -28.94 9.10
N ASN A 748 30.36 -28.02 9.62
CA ASN A 748 31.72 -28.25 10.14
C ASN A 748 31.75 -28.82 11.57
N LYS A 749 30.60 -29.17 12.15
CA LYS A 749 30.44 -29.74 13.49
C LYS A 749 30.97 -28.85 14.63
N LYS A 750 31.10 -27.54 14.41
CA LYS A 750 31.45 -26.53 15.42
C LYS A 750 30.18 -26.08 16.15
N TRP A 751 29.61 -26.97 16.96
CA TRP A 751 28.26 -26.81 17.50
C TRP A 751 28.07 -25.60 18.42
N LYS A 752 29.11 -25.21 19.17
CA LYS A 752 29.07 -24.07 20.08
C LYS A 752 29.05 -22.75 19.30
N ASP A 753 29.96 -22.61 18.33
CA ASP A 753 30.05 -21.44 17.46
C ASP A 753 28.79 -21.29 16.58
N ALA A 754 28.26 -22.41 16.09
CA ALA A 754 26.99 -22.45 15.37
C ALA A 754 25.80 -22.00 16.23
N MET A 755 25.72 -22.45 17.49
CA MET A 755 24.66 -22.05 18.41
C MET A 755 24.71 -20.54 18.69
N GLU A 756 25.90 -20.01 18.94
CA GLU A 756 26.10 -18.58 19.20
C GLU A 756 25.72 -17.72 17.98
N LYS A 757 26.23 -18.05 16.79
CA LYS A 757 25.93 -17.32 15.56
C LYS A 757 24.46 -17.41 15.14
N LEU A 758 23.82 -18.57 15.27
CA LEU A 758 22.39 -18.71 14.96
C LEU A 758 21.48 -18.00 15.98
N THR A 759 21.94 -17.85 17.23
CA THR A 759 21.23 -17.07 18.26
C THR A 759 21.29 -15.59 17.92
N GLN A 760 22.49 -15.06 17.62
CA GLN A 760 22.68 -13.68 17.20
C GLN A 760 21.96 -13.36 15.88
N ALA A 761 21.97 -14.30 14.93
CA ALA A 761 21.23 -14.19 13.67
C ALA A 761 19.72 -14.03 13.91
N LYS A 762 19.15 -14.85 14.79
CA LYS A 762 17.72 -14.79 15.13
C LYS A 762 17.36 -13.46 15.77
N GLU A 763 18.17 -12.97 16.73
CA GLU A 763 17.92 -11.70 17.41
C GLU A 763 17.96 -10.50 16.45
N LYS A 764 18.99 -10.43 15.57
CA LYS A 764 19.12 -9.35 14.59
C LYS A 764 18.00 -9.37 13.54
N LEU A 765 17.59 -10.54 13.05
CA LEU A 765 16.49 -10.65 12.09
C LEU A 765 15.11 -10.38 12.71
N GLU A 766 14.94 -10.65 14.02
CA GLU A 766 13.74 -10.30 14.78
C GLU A 766 13.63 -8.78 14.98
N LYS A 767 14.74 -8.10 15.35
CA LYS A 767 14.82 -6.63 15.41
C LYS A 767 14.57 -5.95 14.06
N ALA A 768 15.03 -6.57 12.97
CA ALA A 768 14.80 -6.09 11.61
C ALA A 768 13.39 -6.39 11.03
N GLY A 769 12.47 -6.96 11.82
CA GLY A 769 11.06 -7.14 11.43
C GLY A 769 10.80 -8.26 10.41
N ILE A 770 11.63 -9.30 10.35
CA ILE A 770 11.47 -10.41 9.42
C ILE A 770 10.27 -11.31 9.78
N LYS A 771 9.61 -11.86 8.76
CA LYS A 771 8.44 -12.72 8.90
C LYS A 771 8.72 -13.94 9.77
N GLN A 772 7.75 -14.28 10.63
CA GLN A 772 7.86 -15.33 11.65
C GLN A 772 8.19 -16.72 11.08
N ASN A 773 7.76 -17.01 9.85
CA ASN A 773 8.07 -18.26 9.15
C ASN A 773 9.56 -18.43 8.81
N GLU A 774 10.32 -17.36 8.60
CA GLU A 774 11.77 -17.42 8.38
C GLU A 774 12.52 -17.55 9.71
N LEU A 775 12.08 -16.85 10.75
CA LEU A 775 12.61 -17.00 12.11
C LEU A 775 12.42 -18.42 12.65
N GLU A 776 11.33 -19.11 12.29
CA GLU A 776 11.11 -20.51 12.62
C GLU A 776 12.12 -21.46 11.96
N LYS A 777 12.59 -21.16 10.74
CA LYS A 777 13.61 -21.98 10.06
C LYS A 777 14.94 -21.92 10.80
N ILE A 778 15.38 -20.72 11.18
CA ILE A 778 16.57 -20.50 11.99
C ILE A 778 16.40 -21.16 13.37
N GLY A 779 15.21 -21.05 13.97
CA GLY A 779 14.88 -21.70 15.23
C GLY A 779 14.99 -23.23 15.19
N LYS A 780 14.68 -23.88 14.06
CA LYS A 780 14.87 -25.33 13.88
C LYS A 780 16.34 -25.71 13.84
N GLU A 781 17.18 -24.91 13.18
CA GLU A 781 18.63 -25.13 13.09
C GLU A 781 19.33 -24.84 14.42
N LEU A 782 18.92 -23.78 15.13
CA LEU A 782 19.38 -23.47 16.48
C LEU A 782 19.04 -24.61 17.45
N LYS A 783 17.82 -25.17 17.41
CA LYS A 783 17.45 -26.35 18.22
C LYS A 783 18.33 -27.56 17.92
N ARG A 784 18.76 -27.75 16.67
CA ARG A 784 19.72 -28.81 16.29
C ARG A 784 21.11 -28.55 16.87
N ALA A 785 21.61 -27.31 16.79
CA ALA A 785 22.87 -26.90 17.40
C ALA A 785 22.87 -27.14 18.92
N VAL A 786 21.84 -26.63 19.62
CA VAL A 786 21.65 -26.78 21.08
C VAL A 786 21.59 -28.25 21.49
N LYS A 787 20.85 -29.09 20.76
CA LYS A 787 20.78 -30.54 21.04
C LYS A 787 22.13 -31.24 20.90
N LYS A 788 23.00 -30.77 19.99
CA LYS A 788 24.35 -31.33 19.77
C LYS A 788 25.36 -30.81 20.80
N VAL A 789 25.27 -29.54 21.21
CA VAL A 789 26.05 -28.98 22.32
C VAL A 789 25.70 -29.68 23.65
N ASN A 790 24.41 -29.95 23.90
CA ASN A 790 23.93 -30.60 25.12
C ASN A 790 24.08 -32.14 25.14
N ARG A 791 24.57 -32.76 24.06
CA ARG A 791 25.01 -34.16 24.11
C ARG A 791 26.31 -34.22 24.90
N LYS A 792 26.23 -34.61 26.17
CA LYS A 792 27.34 -34.90 27.10
C LYS A 792 28.22 -36.09 26.63
N TRP A 793 28.73 -36.09 25.40
CA TRP A 793 29.65 -37.13 24.91
C TRP A 793 31.12 -36.83 25.23
N TRP A 794 31.40 -35.71 25.90
CA TRP A 794 32.74 -35.29 26.31
C TRP A 794 32.98 -35.35 27.83
N GLN A 795 31.98 -35.76 28.62
CA GLN A 795 32.16 -36.03 30.05
C GLN A 795 32.37 -37.52 30.38
N PHE A 796 32.44 -38.39 29.37
CA PHE A 796 32.68 -39.83 29.54
C PHE A 796 34.13 -40.29 29.27
N TRP A 797 35.02 -39.40 28.83
CA TRP A 797 36.44 -39.71 28.55
C TRP A 797 37.40 -38.78 29.33
N LYS A 798 37.16 -38.65 30.64
CA LYS A 798 38.12 -38.02 31.57
C LYS A 798 38.29 -38.78 32.89
N ILE A 799 37.78 -40.02 32.97
CA ILE A 799 37.95 -40.97 34.10
C ILE A 799 38.38 -42.37 33.60
N PHE A 800 39.03 -42.46 32.44
CA PHE A 800 39.84 -43.63 32.07
C PHE A 800 41.10 -43.17 31.36
#